data_AF-A0A376DEY4-F1
#
_entry.id   AF-A0A376DEY4-F1
#
_cell.length_a   1.000
_cell.length_b   1.000
_cell.length_c   1.000
_cell.angle_alpha   90.00
_cell.angle_beta   90.00
_cell.angle_gamma   90.00
#
_symmetry.space_group_name_H-M   'P 1'
#
loop_
_entity.id
_entity.type
_entity.pdbx_description
1 polymer ?
#
loop_
_entity_poly.entity_id
_entity_poly.type
_entity_poly.pdbx_seq_one_letter_code
_entity_poly.pdbx_strand_id
1 'polypeptide(L)'
;MRRAWCIGALTLALVLSGGAAWWAMPHWLPRLLQPWLPAGAELRLPVRPYWSQGALRLPRLDYRQAGCPLLTLRQAALGYHQAHWQLQVVTLEVESRCFGASKGDATQLTLSALQQALPPLSLTIDRLTLRPWPHYGGTLRLYNQNGRQRLSLQGEQLQLELALVRQTLHIHQLWVKQLALAHALQLQGQVTLGRDLVSPPTGGVLQAQFRLAATPEPLHLRLDWQAQEGRAWLTRAGTRRPLLDLPWQQRAEKLIVRDGRWFWPDAPQALHGGVNLTLQRDPTQGWRHAMLQARLNMLSQGAQGKANLVMQLGPGRLDLQPGAFPLRLDGRVNHRALSFASALSAEVSGTPRAPRLRFLPGALLRVWGRPDAQTTIEEVRWPLAGVQLSAAGISGRLQAILRVSHRYWGRGQLHLDGQASAFRPDHGSWRWRYWGQGRMPPLRARWTVSGQGRWHDDELRLDQLSAGFDHLAYGLARVTQPRLTLSQPLIWRRSAQHAAFSAGFALVARRVDFNHGGYLPTPQLRVVAVGASPQAMQLQGALHAGAIGPIRLTGRWDGRRLRGQAWWRSQPMQVFQPLLAPSLGMQLYAGRFHAQAAFSAARGQGFIAGGHLQAQRVALWLKEGRVDGLDLTLPYRLHDKRWQLGPHGPATLRIDRLVNQFDLQQIRADFQGYYPYSEAYPLTVREVSARLFGGELAFSQLRLPQHQATVLRLHDIELSELITALKVKQFALSGRVEGALPLYLHNPQWIIHQGWFANTQPITLRLDKDTVDAVASNNLAGGAALDWLRYMEVGRSHARLDLSNLGELTLNATLYGVNRVKDRRRVIALNYRQRENVFQLWRSLRFGDNLQAWLASRLARMTRNQHE
;
A
#
# COMPACT_ATOMS: atom_id res chain seq x y z
N MET A 1 71.81 -60.73 -78.41
CA MET A 1 72.09 -59.73 -77.34
C MET A 1 71.38 -58.37 -77.53
N ARG A 2 71.19 -57.83 -78.75
CA ARG A 2 70.51 -56.53 -78.98
C ARG A 2 69.03 -56.44 -78.54
N ARG A 3 68.24 -57.52 -78.63
CA ARG A 3 66.80 -57.51 -78.24
C ARG A 3 66.54 -57.45 -76.72
N ALA A 4 67.43 -58.02 -75.90
CA ALA A 4 67.34 -57.93 -74.44
C ALA A 4 67.66 -56.52 -73.93
N TRP A 5 68.57 -55.80 -74.59
CA TRP A 5 68.87 -54.40 -74.31
C TRP A 5 67.74 -53.45 -74.72
N CYS A 6 67.04 -53.69 -75.83
CA CYS A 6 65.88 -52.87 -76.20
C CYS A 6 64.70 -53.07 -75.24
N ILE A 7 64.43 -54.29 -74.78
CA ILE A 7 63.38 -54.55 -73.78
C ILE A 7 63.79 -53.97 -72.43
N GLY A 8 65.05 -54.14 -72.01
CA GLY A 8 65.60 -53.54 -70.79
C GLY A 8 65.61 -52.01 -70.82
N ALA A 9 65.91 -51.39 -71.96
CA ALA A 9 65.87 -49.94 -72.12
C ALA A 9 64.42 -49.41 -72.19
N LEU A 10 63.49 -50.14 -72.80
CA LEU A 10 62.07 -49.80 -72.78
C LEU A 10 61.47 -49.94 -71.39
N THR A 11 61.75 -51.01 -70.65
CA THR A 11 61.28 -51.15 -69.27
C THR A 11 61.93 -50.13 -68.36
N LEU A 12 63.23 -49.83 -68.51
CA LEU A 12 63.91 -48.76 -67.77
C LEU A 12 63.33 -47.39 -68.14
N ALA A 13 63.05 -47.11 -69.42
CA ALA A 13 62.41 -45.88 -69.85
C ALA A 13 60.95 -45.79 -69.36
N LEU A 14 60.20 -46.90 -69.27
CA LEU A 14 58.84 -46.93 -68.73
C LEU A 14 58.83 -46.77 -67.21
N VAL A 15 59.82 -47.33 -66.50
CA VAL A 15 60.01 -47.18 -65.05
C VAL A 15 60.54 -45.78 -64.71
N LEU A 16 61.43 -45.21 -65.52
CA LEU A 16 61.93 -43.85 -65.36
C LEU A 16 60.88 -42.80 -65.75
N SER A 17 60.13 -43.01 -66.83
CA SER A 17 59.02 -42.12 -67.22
C SER A 17 57.84 -42.27 -66.26
N GLY A 18 57.52 -43.48 -65.81
CA GLY A 18 56.54 -43.73 -64.75
C GLY A 18 56.98 -43.12 -63.42
N GLY A 19 58.26 -43.21 -63.08
CA GLY A 19 58.87 -42.59 -61.90
C GLY A 19 58.90 -41.07 -61.96
N ALA A 20 59.23 -40.50 -63.12
CA ALA A 20 59.22 -39.05 -63.39
C ALA A 20 57.79 -38.49 -63.43
N ALA A 21 56.85 -39.20 -64.05
CA ALA A 21 55.43 -38.87 -63.99
C ALA A 21 54.90 -38.96 -62.55
N TRP A 22 55.28 -39.99 -61.78
CA TRP A 22 54.95 -40.07 -60.36
C TRP A 22 55.59 -38.94 -59.54
N TRP A 23 56.78 -38.46 -59.92
CA TRP A 23 57.49 -37.37 -59.24
C TRP A 23 56.89 -36.00 -59.53
N ALA A 24 56.50 -35.75 -60.78
CA ALA A 24 55.82 -34.54 -61.22
C ALA A 24 54.30 -34.52 -60.93
N MET A 25 53.74 -35.57 -60.32
CA MET A 25 52.30 -35.73 -60.00
C MET A 25 51.66 -34.50 -59.35
N PRO A 26 52.29 -33.81 -58.37
CA PRO A 26 51.73 -32.58 -57.80
C PRO A 26 51.43 -31.47 -58.81
N HIS A 27 52.12 -31.43 -59.95
CA HIS A 27 52.03 -30.36 -60.95
C HIS A 27 51.10 -30.70 -62.12
N TRP A 28 51.06 -31.97 -62.57
CA TRP A 28 50.21 -32.36 -63.71
C TRP A 28 48.83 -32.88 -63.30
N LEU A 29 48.70 -33.58 -62.16
CA LEU A 29 47.43 -34.19 -61.75
C LEU A 29 46.31 -33.16 -61.52
N PRO A 30 46.55 -32.02 -60.84
CA PRO A 30 45.54 -30.98 -60.72
C PRO A 30 45.07 -30.41 -62.07
N ARG A 31 46.00 -30.22 -63.01
CA ARG A 31 45.70 -29.71 -64.37
C ARG A 31 44.91 -30.72 -65.18
N LEU A 32 45.19 -32.01 -65.03
CA LEU A 32 44.47 -33.09 -65.70
C LEU A 32 43.04 -33.23 -65.20
N LEU A 33 42.81 -33.02 -63.90
CA LEU A 33 41.48 -33.06 -63.29
C LEU A 33 40.67 -31.77 -63.50
N GLN A 34 41.30 -30.69 -63.94
CA GLN A 34 40.68 -29.37 -64.08
C GLN A 34 39.40 -29.33 -64.96
N PRO A 35 39.29 -30.07 -66.08
CA PRO A 35 38.06 -30.10 -66.88
C PRO A 35 36.87 -30.74 -66.17
N TRP A 36 37.12 -31.54 -65.13
CA TRP A 36 36.11 -32.27 -64.36
C TRP A 36 35.72 -31.53 -63.08
N LEU A 37 36.34 -30.37 -62.82
CA LEU A 37 36.04 -29.52 -61.67
C LEU A 37 35.11 -28.36 -62.06
N PRO A 38 34.31 -27.82 -61.12
CA PRO A 38 33.48 -26.66 -61.36
C PRO A 38 34.28 -25.43 -61.81
N ALA A 39 33.64 -24.49 -62.54
CA ALA A 39 34.28 -23.24 -62.93
C ALA A 39 34.82 -22.47 -61.71
N GLY A 40 36.09 -22.07 -61.77
CA GLY A 40 36.78 -21.38 -60.67
C GLY A 40 37.29 -22.29 -59.54
N ALA A 41 37.16 -23.61 -59.67
CA ALA A 41 37.75 -24.57 -58.74
C ALA A 41 39.24 -24.82 -59.03
N GLU A 42 40.06 -24.88 -57.99
CA GLU A 42 41.49 -25.15 -58.05
C GLU A 42 41.86 -26.21 -57.01
N LEU A 43 42.41 -27.34 -57.47
CA LEU A 43 43.02 -28.35 -56.60
C LEU A 43 44.52 -28.08 -56.45
N ARG A 44 45.05 -28.12 -55.23
CA ARG A 44 46.49 -28.05 -54.95
C ARG A 44 46.95 -29.25 -54.16
N LEU A 45 48.01 -29.89 -54.63
CA LEU A 45 48.72 -31.00 -53.98
C LEU A 45 50.08 -30.48 -53.50
N PRO A 46 50.16 -29.81 -52.32
CA PRO A 46 51.41 -29.23 -51.86
C PRO A 46 52.47 -30.28 -51.49
N VAL A 47 52.06 -31.54 -51.27
CA VAL A 47 52.96 -32.64 -50.93
C VAL A 47 52.65 -33.82 -51.85
N ARG A 48 53.70 -34.52 -52.30
CA ARG A 48 53.59 -35.67 -53.20
C ARG A 48 52.80 -36.83 -52.55
N PRO A 49 51.83 -37.42 -53.25
CA PRO A 49 51.23 -38.68 -52.86
C PRO A 49 52.25 -39.82 -52.90
N TYR A 50 52.08 -40.83 -52.04
CA TYR A 50 52.92 -42.03 -52.04
C TYR A 50 52.08 -43.26 -51.78
N TRP A 51 52.49 -44.41 -52.33
CA TRP A 51 51.86 -45.69 -52.03
C TRP A 51 52.51 -46.29 -50.78
N SER A 52 51.70 -46.74 -49.83
CA SER A 52 52.18 -47.45 -48.63
C SER A 52 51.08 -48.34 -48.08
N GLN A 53 51.44 -49.57 -47.69
CA GLN A 53 50.51 -50.53 -47.07
C GLN A 53 49.24 -50.78 -47.90
N GLY A 54 49.38 -50.92 -49.22
CA GLY A 54 48.25 -51.21 -50.12
C GLY A 54 47.30 -50.04 -50.41
N ALA A 55 47.61 -48.82 -49.95
CA ALA A 55 46.80 -47.63 -50.17
C ALA A 55 47.61 -46.45 -50.74
N LEU A 56 46.95 -45.62 -51.54
CA LEU A 56 47.47 -44.34 -52.02
C LEU A 56 47.32 -43.30 -50.90
N ARG A 57 48.43 -42.85 -50.33
CA ARG A 57 48.44 -41.85 -49.27
C ARG A 57 48.65 -40.45 -49.83
N LEU A 58 47.76 -39.52 -49.49
CA LEU A 58 47.83 -38.10 -49.84
C LEU A 58 48.10 -37.29 -48.56
N PRO A 59 49.32 -36.77 -48.34
CA PRO A 59 49.63 -36.06 -47.11
C PRO A 59 48.81 -34.78 -46.93
N ARG A 60 48.54 -34.06 -48.02
CA ARG A 60 47.69 -32.87 -48.02
C ARG A 60 47.10 -32.59 -49.40
N LEU A 61 45.82 -32.20 -49.42
CA LEU A 61 45.10 -31.73 -50.59
C LEU A 61 44.29 -30.50 -50.21
N ASP A 62 44.50 -29.40 -50.92
CA ASP A 62 43.74 -28.17 -50.73
C ASP A 62 42.81 -27.96 -51.93
N TYR A 63 41.53 -27.73 -51.68
CA TYR A 63 40.54 -27.37 -52.70
C TYR A 63 40.08 -25.93 -52.48
N ARG A 64 40.28 -25.10 -53.51
CA ARG A 64 39.89 -23.69 -53.51
C ARG A 64 38.78 -23.46 -54.52
N GLN A 65 37.82 -22.61 -54.18
CA GLN A 65 36.74 -22.16 -55.07
C GLN A 65 36.83 -20.64 -55.20
N ALA A 66 37.04 -20.13 -56.42
CA ALA A 66 37.21 -18.70 -56.71
C ALA A 66 38.24 -18.01 -55.77
N GLY A 67 39.37 -18.67 -55.52
CA GLY A 67 40.43 -18.21 -54.62
C GLY A 67 40.20 -18.48 -53.12
N CYS A 68 38.99 -18.86 -52.71
CA CYS A 68 38.61 -19.13 -51.32
C CYS A 68 38.95 -20.59 -50.95
N PRO A 69 39.73 -20.86 -49.88
CA PRO A 69 40.09 -22.22 -49.47
C PRO A 69 38.91 -22.95 -48.84
N LEU A 70 38.11 -23.61 -49.68
CA LEU A 70 36.87 -24.28 -49.27
C LEU A 70 37.14 -25.54 -48.45
N LEU A 71 38.05 -26.41 -48.90
CA LEU A 71 38.37 -27.67 -48.22
C LEU A 71 39.89 -27.82 -48.08
N THR A 72 40.35 -28.31 -46.94
CA THR A 72 41.74 -28.71 -46.70
C THR A 72 41.76 -30.07 -46.05
N LEU A 73 42.30 -31.05 -46.76
CA LEU A 73 42.39 -32.43 -46.33
C LEU A 73 43.84 -32.74 -45.94
N ARG A 74 44.08 -33.40 -44.81
CA ARG A 74 45.41 -33.89 -44.41
C ARG A 74 45.39 -35.37 -44.09
N GLN A 75 46.44 -36.06 -44.52
CA GLN A 75 46.68 -37.49 -44.32
C GLN A 75 45.50 -38.35 -44.81
N ALA A 76 45.18 -38.25 -46.10
CA ALA A 76 44.28 -39.18 -46.76
C ALA A 76 44.98 -40.50 -47.07
N ALA A 77 44.25 -41.61 -47.03
CA ALA A 77 44.63 -42.90 -47.56
C ALA A 77 43.46 -43.46 -48.37
N LEU A 78 43.67 -43.71 -49.67
CA LEU A 78 42.71 -44.32 -50.56
C LEU A 78 43.15 -45.74 -50.89
N GLY A 79 42.42 -46.73 -50.39
CA GLY A 79 42.58 -48.15 -50.69
C GLY A 79 41.39 -48.71 -51.46
N TYR A 80 41.55 -49.89 -52.04
CA TYR A 80 40.47 -50.64 -52.67
C TYR A 80 40.45 -52.07 -52.14
N HIS A 81 39.38 -52.45 -51.44
CA HIS A 81 39.23 -53.75 -50.79
C HIS A 81 37.83 -54.31 -51.01
N GLN A 82 37.73 -55.60 -51.35
CA GLN A 82 36.44 -56.32 -51.52
C GLN A 82 35.43 -55.58 -52.43
N ALA A 83 35.88 -55.12 -53.59
CA ALA A 83 35.09 -54.32 -54.55
C ALA A 83 34.55 -52.97 -54.01
N HIS A 84 35.16 -52.44 -52.95
CA HIS A 84 34.76 -51.18 -52.30
C HIS A 84 35.95 -50.25 -52.13
N TRP A 85 35.78 -48.97 -52.48
CA TRP A 85 36.80 -47.94 -52.23
C TRP A 85 36.78 -47.55 -50.76
N GLN A 86 37.94 -47.56 -50.10
CA GLN A 86 38.11 -47.14 -48.71
C GLN A 86 38.94 -45.85 -48.67
N LEU A 87 38.31 -44.72 -48.38
CA LEU A 87 38.97 -43.43 -48.23
C LEU A 87 38.99 -43.04 -46.75
N GLN A 88 40.16 -43.13 -46.12
CA GLN A 88 40.37 -42.64 -44.76
C GLN A 88 41.05 -41.28 -44.78
N VAL A 89 40.61 -40.36 -43.93
CA VAL A 89 41.11 -38.99 -43.84
C VAL A 89 41.29 -38.66 -42.38
N VAL A 90 42.51 -38.29 -41.95
CA VAL A 90 42.71 -37.94 -40.53
C VAL A 90 42.05 -36.60 -40.20
N THR A 91 42.27 -35.56 -41.01
CA THR A 91 41.65 -34.25 -40.79
C THR A 91 41.07 -33.66 -42.07
N LEU A 92 39.84 -33.17 -41.98
CA LEU A 92 39.21 -32.36 -43.01
C LEU A 92 38.77 -31.03 -42.41
N GLU A 93 39.28 -29.92 -42.93
CA GLU A 93 38.84 -28.58 -42.59
C GLU A 93 37.97 -28.02 -43.71
N VAL A 94 36.81 -27.48 -43.36
CA VAL A 94 35.84 -26.89 -44.28
C VAL A 94 35.59 -25.44 -43.90
N GLU A 95 35.80 -24.50 -44.82
CA GLU A 95 35.52 -23.07 -44.61
C GLU A 95 34.14 -22.73 -45.18
N SER A 96 33.12 -22.69 -44.31
CA SER A 96 31.74 -22.55 -44.76
C SER A 96 31.43 -21.19 -45.38
N ARG A 97 32.23 -20.16 -45.07
CA ARG A 97 32.09 -18.81 -45.66
C ARG A 97 32.37 -18.82 -47.15
N CYS A 98 33.12 -19.81 -47.65
CA CYS A 98 33.46 -19.95 -49.06
C CYS A 98 32.33 -20.58 -49.91
N PHE A 99 31.28 -21.17 -49.32
CA PHE A 99 30.20 -21.83 -50.09
C PHE A 99 29.41 -20.87 -51.00
N GLY A 100 29.44 -19.56 -50.75
CA GLY A 100 28.78 -18.54 -51.57
C GLY A 100 29.64 -17.93 -52.69
N ALA A 101 30.87 -18.41 -52.90
CA ALA A 101 31.84 -17.77 -53.79
C ALA A 101 31.63 -18.07 -55.29
N SER A 102 30.78 -19.03 -55.67
CA SER A 102 30.49 -19.33 -57.09
C SER A 102 29.23 -18.61 -57.58
N LYS A 103 29.39 -17.74 -58.59
CA LYS A 103 28.29 -17.04 -59.31
C LYS A 103 28.10 -17.54 -60.76
N GLY A 104 28.57 -18.74 -61.07
CA GLY A 104 28.41 -19.31 -62.42
C GLY A 104 27.12 -20.11 -62.56
N ASP A 105 26.57 -20.16 -63.78
CA ASP A 105 25.54 -21.12 -64.20
C ASP A 105 26.09 -22.54 -64.06
N ALA A 106 26.08 -23.07 -62.84
CA ALA A 106 26.35 -24.47 -62.59
C ALA A 106 25.17 -25.27 -63.16
N THR A 107 25.46 -26.12 -64.14
CA THR A 107 24.54 -27.14 -64.65
C THR A 107 23.83 -27.79 -63.46
N GLN A 108 22.49 -27.78 -63.48
CA GLN A 108 21.66 -28.29 -62.38
C GLN A 108 21.95 -29.78 -62.16
N LEU A 109 22.84 -30.08 -61.22
CA LEU A 109 23.15 -31.46 -60.80
C LEU A 109 21.89 -32.06 -60.17
N THR A 110 21.35 -33.08 -60.84
CA THR A 110 20.21 -33.84 -60.31
C THR A 110 20.68 -34.84 -59.26
N LEU A 111 19.81 -35.10 -58.27
CA LEU A 111 20.11 -36.03 -57.19
C LEU A 111 20.41 -37.44 -57.73
N SER A 112 19.65 -37.86 -58.75
CA SER A 112 19.83 -39.17 -59.40
C SER A 112 21.18 -39.29 -60.11
N ALA A 113 21.62 -38.23 -60.81
CA ALA A 113 22.93 -38.23 -61.48
C ALA A 113 24.06 -38.34 -60.46
N LEU A 114 23.96 -37.63 -59.33
CA LEU A 114 24.94 -37.71 -58.24
C LEU A 114 24.96 -39.09 -57.57
N GLN A 115 23.79 -39.70 -57.33
CA GLN A 115 23.70 -41.05 -56.76
C GLN A 115 24.28 -42.13 -57.67
N GLN A 116 24.17 -41.97 -58.99
CA GLN A 116 24.75 -42.89 -59.98
C GLN A 116 26.26 -42.68 -60.16
N ALA A 117 26.75 -41.45 -60.02
CA ALA A 117 28.16 -41.12 -60.15
C ALA A 117 29.02 -41.60 -58.97
N LEU A 118 28.42 -41.81 -57.79
CA LEU A 118 29.15 -42.27 -56.60
C LEU A 118 29.43 -43.79 -56.67
N PRO A 119 30.70 -44.23 -56.72
CA PRO A 119 31.03 -45.65 -56.68
C PRO A 119 30.74 -46.26 -55.30
N PRO A 120 30.71 -47.60 -55.17
CA PRO A 120 30.70 -48.24 -53.86
C PRO A 120 31.93 -47.80 -53.06
N LEU A 121 31.73 -46.96 -52.05
CA LEU A 121 32.80 -46.32 -51.28
C LEU A 121 32.45 -46.14 -49.82
N SER A 122 33.47 -46.24 -48.96
CA SER A 122 33.43 -45.93 -47.54
C SER A 122 34.45 -44.82 -47.27
N LEU A 123 33.96 -43.66 -46.87
CA LEU A 123 34.76 -42.50 -46.49
C LEU A 123 34.69 -42.35 -44.98
N THR A 124 35.84 -42.35 -44.31
CA THR A 124 35.95 -42.04 -42.87
C THR A 124 36.86 -40.85 -42.68
N ILE A 125 36.35 -39.80 -42.06
CA ILE A 125 37.11 -38.61 -41.63
C ILE A 125 37.17 -38.62 -40.11
N ASP A 126 38.36 -38.80 -39.54
CA ASP A 126 38.52 -38.92 -38.09
C ASP A 126 38.20 -37.60 -37.38
N ARG A 127 38.61 -36.46 -37.98
CA ARG A 127 38.36 -35.11 -37.47
C ARG A 127 37.93 -34.14 -38.57
N LEU A 128 36.62 -33.92 -38.67
CA LEU A 128 35.99 -32.85 -39.44
C LEU A 128 35.97 -31.56 -38.61
N THR A 129 36.46 -30.46 -39.16
CA THR A 129 36.38 -29.12 -38.55
C THR A 129 35.63 -28.17 -39.48
N LEU A 130 34.51 -27.62 -39.02
CA LEU A 130 33.72 -26.64 -39.76
C LEU A 130 34.08 -25.23 -39.28
N ARG A 131 34.62 -24.34 -40.12
CA ARG A 131 34.89 -22.95 -39.76
C ARG A 131 33.72 -22.06 -40.23
N PRO A 132 33.24 -21.11 -39.40
CA PRO A 132 33.80 -20.66 -38.11
C PRO A 132 33.24 -21.40 -36.87
N TRP A 133 32.62 -22.56 -37.02
CA TRP A 133 31.97 -23.30 -35.92
C TRP A 133 32.67 -24.63 -35.57
N PRO A 134 33.92 -24.62 -35.11
CA PRO A 134 34.72 -25.84 -34.93
C PRO A 134 34.10 -26.82 -33.94
N HIS A 135 33.26 -26.34 -33.02
CA HIS A 135 32.57 -27.13 -31.99
C HIS A 135 31.53 -28.12 -32.55
N TYR A 136 31.04 -27.92 -33.78
CA TYR A 136 30.14 -28.85 -34.46
C TYR A 136 30.87 -29.88 -35.35
N GLY A 137 32.20 -29.91 -35.25
CA GLY A 137 33.03 -30.94 -35.87
C GLY A 137 32.93 -32.30 -35.17
N GLY A 138 33.62 -33.30 -35.73
CA GLY A 138 33.60 -34.66 -35.20
C GLY A 138 34.10 -35.69 -36.21
N THR A 139 33.84 -36.97 -35.95
CA THR A 139 34.15 -38.05 -36.89
C THR A 139 33.03 -38.20 -37.91
N LEU A 140 33.32 -38.04 -39.20
CA LEU A 140 32.34 -38.21 -40.30
C LEU A 140 32.56 -39.58 -40.97
N ARG A 141 31.51 -40.37 -41.14
CA ARG A 141 31.52 -41.59 -41.95
C ARG A 141 30.46 -41.48 -43.03
N LEU A 142 30.86 -41.69 -44.28
CA LEU A 142 29.98 -41.79 -45.42
C LEU A 142 30.13 -43.18 -46.02
N TYR A 143 29.03 -43.88 -46.20
CA TYR A 143 28.97 -45.19 -46.83
C TYR A 143 28.02 -45.14 -48.02
N ASN A 144 28.48 -45.57 -49.19
CA ASN A 144 27.65 -45.69 -50.39
C ASN A 144 27.72 -47.13 -50.90
N GLN A 145 26.55 -47.76 -51.06
CA GLN A 145 26.43 -49.08 -51.67
C GLN A 145 25.05 -49.23 -52.32
N ASN A 146 25.00 -49.75 -53.54
CA ASN A 146 23.76 -50.04 -54.28
C ASN A 146 22.77 -48.87 -54.31
N GLY A 147 23.27 -47.65 -54.49
CA GLY A 147 22.45 -46.43 -54.52
C GLY A 147 21.86 -45.99 -53.17
N ARG A 148 22.30 -46.57 -52.04
CA ARG A 148 21.97 -46.13 -50.68
C ARG A 148 23.17 -45.43 -50.06
N GLN A 149 22.99 -44.18 -49.66
CA GLN A 149 24.01 -43.39 -48.98
C GLN A 149 23.69 -43.31 -47.49
N ARG A 150 24.63 -43.63 -46.62
CA ARG A 150 24.53 -43.40 -45.17
C ARG A 150 25.62 -42.43 -44.74
N LEU A 151 25.23 -41.38 -44.05
CA LEU A 151 26.14 -40.39 -43.50
C LEU A 151 25.96 -40.34 -41.99
N SER A 152 27.03 -40.55 -41.24
CA SER A 152 27.05 -40.32 -39.80
C SER A 152 28.12 -39.32 -39.41
N LEU A 153 27.78 -38.41 -38.49
CA LEU A 153 28.71 -37.47 -37.87
C LEU A 153 28.59 -37.63 -36.36
N GLN A 154 29.72 -37.89 -35.69
CA GLN A 154 29.78 -38.05 -34.24
C GLN A 154 30.70 -36.99 -33.64
N GLY A 155 30.13 -36.01 -32.96
CA GLY A 155 30.85 -34.95 -32.24
C GLY A 155 30.23 -34.66 -30.87
N GLU A 156 30.84 -33.73 -30.12
CA GLU A 156 30.41 -33.39 -28.76
C GLU A 156 29.14 -32.52 -28.70
N GLN A 157 28.96 -31.65 -29.70
CA GLN A 157 27.84 -30.70 -29.80
C GLN A 157 26.86 -31.04 -30.92
N LEU A 158 27.24 -31.94 -31.84
CA LEU A 158 26.45 -32.39 -32.98
C LEU A 158 26.64 -33.91 -33.17
N GLN A 159 25.55 -34.65 -33.16
CA GLN A 159 25.50 -36.03 -33.64
C GLN A 159 24.43 -36.13 -34.72
N LEU A 160 24.74 -36.82 -35.80
CA LEU A 160 23.87 -36.92 -36.96
C LEU A 160 23.98 -38.31 -37.58
N GLU A 161 22.85 -38.91 -37.91
CA GLU A 161 22.76 -40.15 -38.68
C GLU A 161 21.67 -40.02 -39.74
N LEU A 162 22.09 -40.06 -40.99
CA LEU A 162 21.27 -39.89 -42.18
C LEU A 162 21.38 -41.09 -43.10
N ALA A 163 20.28 -41.48 -43.72
CA ALA A 163 20.26 -42.45 -44.80
C ALA A 163 19.43 -41.93 -45.97
N LEU A 164 20.05 -41.76 -47.14
CA LEU A 164 19.37 -41.38 -48.37
C LEU A 164 19.10 -42.64 -49.20
N VAL A 165 17.82 -42.88 -49.48
CA VAL A 165 17.35 -43.98 -50.33
C VAL A 165 16.49 -43.38 -51.43
N ARG A 166 16.99 -43.39 -52.67
CA ARG A 166 16.38 -42.67 -53.80
C ARG A 166 16.24 -41.17 -53.44
N GLN A 167 15.02 -40.63 -53.37
CA GLN A 167 14.74 -39.23 -53.01
C GLN A 167 14.42 -39.04 -51.52
N THR A 168 14.32 -40.11 -50.74
CA THR A 168 13.92 -40.04 -49.34
C THR A 168 15.13 -40.03 -48.43
N LEU A 169 15.33 -38.91 -47.73
CA LEU A 169 16.31 -38.73 -46.68
C LEU A 169 15.69 -39.12 -45.34
N HIS A 170 16.10 -40.27 -44.81
CA HIS A 170 15.80 -40.69 -43.45
C HIS A 170 16.78 -40.03 -42.48
N ILE A 171 16.25 -39.36 -41.48
CA ILE A 171 16.98 -38.77 -40.37
C ILE A 171 16.72 -39.66 -39.16
N HIS A 172 17.64 -40.59 -38.89
CA HIS A 172 17.49 -41.51 -37.76
C HIS A 172 17.71 -40.78 -36.44
N GLN A 173 18.73 -39.92 -36.41
CA GLN A 173 19.04 -39.12 -35.23
C GLN A 173 19.77 -37.85 -35.65
N LEU A 174 19.29 -36.71 -35.19
CA LEU A 174 20.02 -35.44 -35.16
C LEU A 174 19.96 -34.92 -33.73
N TRP A 175 21.12 -34.75 -33.12
CA TRP A 175 21.27 -34.23 -31.77
C TRP A 175 22.13 -32.98 -31.83
N VAL A 176 21.63 -31.86 -31.28
CA VAL A 176 22.34 -30.58 -31.27
C VAL A 176 22.25 -29.90 -29.92
N LYS A 177 23.40 -29.56 -29.33
CA LYS A 177 23.46 -28.68 -28.16
C LYS A 177 23.44 -27.21 -28.59
N GLN A 178 22.57 -26.42 -27.99
CA GLN A 178 22.49 -24.96 -28.19
C GLN A 178 22.41 -24.24 -26.86
N LEU A 179 23.00 -23.04 -26.79
CA LEU A 179 23.04 -22.22 -25.57
C LEU A 179 21.65 -21.84 -25.01
N ALA A 180 20.61 -21.82 -25.85
CA ALA A 180 19.26 -21.40 -25.45
C ALA A 180 18.38 -22.56 -24.92
N LEU A 181 18.85 -23.81 -25.03
CA LEU A 181 18.12 -25.01 -24.60
C LEU A 181 18.77 -25.59 -23.35
N ALA A 182 17.97 -26.08 -22.41
CA ALA A 182 18.49 -26.72 -21.20
C ALA A 182 19.10 -28.10 -21.51
N HIS A 183 18.60 -28.76 -22.56
CA HIS A 183 19.05 -30.07 -23.05
C HIS A 183 19.19 -29.98 -24.57
N ALA A 184 19.93 -30.91 -25.15
CA ALA A 184 20.08 -30.96 -26.59
C ALA A 184 18.75 -31.21 -27.32
N LEU A 185 18.62 -30.60 -28.49
CA LEU A 185 17.52 -30.84 -29.41
C LEU A 185 17.74 -32.20 -30.08
N GLN A 186 16.77 -33.10 -29.94
CA GLN A 186 16.72 -34.36 -30.68
C GLN A 186 15.74 -34.23 -31.83
N LEU A 187 16.13 -34.61 -33.04
CA LEU A 187 15.29 -34.57 -34.23
C LEU A 187 15.42 -35.87 -35.02
N GLN A 188 14.29 -36.37 -35.50
CA GLN A 188 14.19 -37.59 -36.30
C GLN A 188 13.07 -37.44 -37.34
N GLY A 189 13.09 -38.24 -38.40
CA GLY A 189 12.03 -38.23 -39.40
C GLY A 189 12.47 -38.66 -40.78
N GLN A 190 11.67 -38.29 -41.77
CA GLN A 190 11.96 -38.55 -43.18
C GLN A 190 11.56 -37.36 -44.03
N VAL A 191 12.37 -37.07 -45.05
CA VAL A 191 12.21 -35.91 -45.93
C VAL A 191 12.38 -36.34 -47.37
N THR A 192 11.43 -36.00 -48.24
CA THR A 192 11.51 -36.21 -49.68
C THR A 192 12.21 -35.00 -50.32
N LEU A 193 13.41 -35.23 -50.82
CA LEU A 193 14.22 -34.21 -51.50
C LEU A 193 13.67 -33.93 -52.91
N GLY A 194 13.97 -32.74 -53.44
CA GLY A 194 13.68 -32.39 -54.82
C GLY A 194 14.49 -33.22 -55.84
N ARG A 195 14.16 -33.06 -57.13
CA ARG A 195 14.91 -33.73 -58.22
C ARG A 195 16.29 -33.12 -58.41
N ASP A 196 16.44 -31.83 -58.13
CA ASP A 196 17.72 -31.13 -58.04
C ASP A 196 18.08 -30.87 -56.56
N LEU A 197 19.34 -30.51 -56.31
CA LEU A 197 19.87 -30.25 -54.97
C LEU A 197 19.52 -28.85 -54.42
N VAL A 198 18.86 -28.01 -55.23
CA VAL A 198 18.60 -26.58 -54.94
C VAL A 198 17.13 -26.34 -54.57
N SER A 199 16.21 -27.17 -55.06
CA SER A 199 14.80 -27.10 -54.75
C SER A 199 14.52 -27.48 -53.29
N PRO A 200 13.56 -26.81 -52.64
CA PRO A 200 13.14 -27.18 -51.30
C PRO A 200 12.53 -28.59 -51.28
N PRO A 201 12.59 -29.29 -50.14
CA PRO A 201 11.96 -30.60 -49.98
C PRO A 201 10.46 -30.58 -50.28
N THR A 202 10.00 -31.55 -51.07
CA THR A 202 8.60 -31.62 -51.53
C THR A 202 7.68 -32.33 -50.55
N GLY A 203 8.20 -32.97 -49.51
CA GLY A 203 7.38 -33.57 -48.47
C GLY A 203 8.21 -34.11 -47.33
N GLY A 204 7.59 -34.41 -46.21
CA GLY A 204 8.29 -35.02 -45.09
C GLY A 204 7.50 -35.03 -43.78
N VAL A 205 8.01 -35.82 -42.85
CA VAL A 205 7.55 -35.86 -41.46
C VAL A 205 8.78 -35.71 -40.58
N LEU A 206 8.86 -34.61 -39.84
CA LEU A 206 9.91 -34.33 -38.87
C LEU A 206 9.34 -34.27 -37.47
N GLN A 207 10.05 -34.85 -36.51
CA GLN A 207 9.72 -34.80 -35.10
C GLN A 207 10.95 -34.33 -34.34
N ALA A 208 10.77 -33.34 -33.48
CA ALA A 208 11.82 -32.83 -32.61
C ALA A 208 11.37 -32.83 -31.15
N GLN A 209 12.27 -33.19 -30.24
CA GLN A 209 12.09 -33.14 -28.81
C GLN A 209 13.14 -32.21 -28.19
N PHE A 210 12.70 -31.30 -27.33
CA PHE A 210 13.59 -30.34 -26.66
C PHE A 210 13.01 -29.85 -25.33
N ARG A 211 13.85 -29.24 -24.49
CA ARG A 211 13.45 -28.62 -23.22
C ARG A 211 13.94 -27.17 -23.16
N LEU A 212 13.04 -26.22 -22.92
CA LEU A 212 13.39 -24.81 -22.73
C LEU A 212 13.87 -24.57 -21.28
N ALA A 213 14.80 -23.63 -21.08
CA ALA A 213 15.31 -23.32 -19.74
C ALA A 213 14.24 -22.83 -18.75
N ALA A 214 13.17 -22.21 -19.26
CA ALA A 214 12.08 -21.67 -18.47
C ALA A 214 10.93 -22.67 -18.18
N THR A 215 10.98 -23.90 -18.72
CA THR A 215 9.91 -24.89 -18.57
C THR A 215 10.45 -26.25 -18.14
N PRO A 216 9.90 -26.89 -17.10
CA PRO A 216 10.45 -28.16 -16.60
C PRO A 216 10.18 -29.34 -17.54
N GLU A 217 9.05 -29.34 -18.26
CA GLU A 217 8.61 -30.47 -19.07
C GLU A 217 9.16 -30.44 -20.51
N PRO A 218 9.44 -31.60 -21.13
CA PRO A 218 9.89 -31.67 -22.52
C PRO A 218 8.75 -31.35 -23.49
N LEU A 219 9.12 -30.69 -24.60
CA LEU A 219 8.25 -30.30 -25.69
C LEU A 219 8.54 -31.17 -26.92
N HIS A 220 7.49 -31.53 -27.65
CA HIS A 220 7.56 -32.26 -28.89
C HIS A 220 6.99 -31.39 -30.02
N LEU A 221 7.81 -31.13 -31.05
CA LEU A 221 7.42 -30.44 -32.27
C LEU A 221 7.30 -31.47 -33.39
N ARG A 222 6.12 -31.62 -34.00
CA ARG A 222 5.92 -32.43 -35.20
C ARG A 222 5.60 -31.52 -36.37
N LEU A 223 6.33 -31.67 -37.47
CA LEU A 223 6.10 -31.00 -38.74
C LEU A 223 5.78 -32.07 -39.80
N ASP A 224 4.69 -31.91 -40.52
CA ASP A 224 4.20 -32.83 -41.53
C ASP A 224 3.82 -32.03 -42.78
N TRP A 225 4.34 -32.35 -43.95
CA TRP A 225 4.06 -31.58 -45.16
C TRP A 225 4.13 -32.40 -46.44
N GLN A 226 3.38 -31.93 -47.43
CA GLN A 226 3.35 -32.45 -48.78
C GLN A 226 3.18 -31.29 -49.77
N ALA A 227 4.03 -31.28 -50.80
CA ALA A 227 4.19 -30.20 -51.75
C ALA A 227 4.39 -28.83 -51.08
N GLN A 228 3.39 -27.95 -51.17
CA GLN A 228 3.43 -26.57 -50.71
C GLN A 228 2.54 -26.34 -49.48
N GLU A 229 2.08 -27.39 -48.81
CA GLU A 229 1.25 -27.28 -47.61
C GLU A 229 1.64 -28.29 -46.55
N GLY A 230 1.37 -27.96 -45.30
CA GLY A 230 1.70 -28.80 -44.17
C GLY A 230 1.10 -28.32 -42.87
N ARG A 231 1.47 -28.97 -41.77
CA ARG A 231 0.98 -28.67 -40.44
C ARG A 231 2.07 -28.87 -39.41
N ALA A 232 2.16 -27.94 -38.47
CA ALA A 232 3.09 -28.00 -37.35
C ALA A 232 2.31 -28.10 -36.03
N TRP A 233 2.64 -29.09 -35.21
CA TRP A 233 2.09 -29.27 -33.87
C TRP A 233 3.19 -29.13 -32.83
N LEU A 234 2.93 -28.34 -31.79
CA LEU A 234 3.74 -28.31 -30.59
C LEU A 234 2.93 -28.91 -29.44
N THR A 235 3.40 -30.01 -28.87
CA THR A 235 2.77 -30.68 -27.72
C THR A 235 3.72 -30.71 -26.54
N ARG A 236 3.16 -30.77 -25.33
CA ARG A 236 3.90 -31.03 -24.10
C ARG A 236 3.77 -32.50 -23.75
N ALA A 237 4.84 -33.12 -23.28
CA ALA A 237 4.79 -34.49 -22.80
C ALA A 237 3.67 -34.68 -21.75
N GLY A 238 2.90 -35.76 -21.86
CA GLY A 238 1.77 -36.04 -20.96
C GLY A 238 0.47 -35.29 -21.28
N THR A 239 0.44 -34.37 -22.25
CA THR A 239 -0.78 -33.63 -22.63
C THR A 239 -1.34 -34.09 -23.98
N ARG A 240 -2.67 -34.26 -24.08
CA ARG A 240 -3.34 -34.63 -25.34
C ARG A 240 -3.62 -33.42 -26.25
N ARG A 241 -3.77 -32.22 -25.68
CA ARG A 241 -4.10 -31.01 -26.43
C ARG A 241 -2.80 -30.30 -26.84
N PRO A 242 -2.58 -30.01 -28.14
CA PRO A 242 -1.40 -29.27 -28.57
C PRO A 242 -1.41 -27.83 -28.06
N LEU A 243 -0.22 -27.34 -27.70
CA LEU A 243 0.04 -25.94 -27.35
C LEU A 243 -0.02 -25.04 -28.60
N LEU A 244 0.45 -25.55 -29.74
CA LEU A 244 0.35 -24.89 -31.06
C LEU A 244 -0.09 -25.91 -32.11
N ASP A 245 -0.96 -25.46 -33.00
CA ASP A 245 -1.46 -26.22 -34.14
C ASP A 245 -1.54 -25.26 -35.33
N LEU A 246 -0.55 -25.33 -36.21
CA LEU A 246 -0.31 -24.34 -37.26
C LEU A 246 -0.36 -25.03 -38.64
N PRO A 247 -1.52 -25.05 -39.31
CA PRO A 247 -1.57 -25.40 -40.72
C PRO A 247 -0.94 -24.26 -41.53
N TRP A 248 -0.02 -24.60 -42.41
CA TRP A 248 0.72 -23.64 -43.22
C TRP A 248 0.64 -24.01 -44.70
N GLN A 249 0.67 -22.98 -45.54
CA GLN A 249 0.71 -23.11 -46.98
C GLN A 249 1.72 -22.12 -47.54
N GLN A 250 2.62 -22.60 -48.39
CA GLN A 250 3.54 -21.81 -49.16
C GLN A 250 2.92 -21.46 -50.53
N ARG A 251 2.94 -20.18 -50.89
CA ARG A 251 2.47 -19.66 -52.18
C ARG A 251 3.53 -18.71 -52.72
N ALA A 252 4.27 -19.14 -53.74
CA ALA A 252 5.44 -18.43 -54.25
C ALA A 252 6.41 -18.08 -53.10
N GLU A 253 6.72 -16.80 -52.92
CA GLU A 253 7.62 -16.30 -51.85
C GLU A 253 6.90 -16.04 -50.51
N LYS A 254 5.67 -16.53 -50.30
CA LYS A 254 4.89 -16.33 -49.05
C LYS A 254 4.60 -17.65 -48.34
N LEU A 255 4.90 -17.73 -47.05
CA LEU A 255 4.43 -18.77 -46.13
C LEU A 255 3.25 -18.22 -45.32
N ILE A 256 2.10 -18.87 -45.39
CA ILE A 256 0.84 -18.40 -44.83
C ILE A 256 0.31 -19.45 -43.85
N VAL A 257 0.05 -19.06 -42.60
CA VAL A 257 -0.71 -19.82 -41.60
C VAL A 257 -2.10 -19.21 -41.51
N ARG A 258 -3.14 -20.00 -41.76
CA ARG A 258 -4.56 -19.60 -41.61
C ARG A 258 -5.25 -20.53 -40.64
N ASP A 259 -6.06 -20.00 -39.74
CA ASP A 259 -6.83 -20.77 -38.76
C ASP A 259 -5.95 -21.62 -37.82
N GLY A 260 -4.70 -21.19 -37.62
CA GLY A 260 -3.83 -21.77 -36.62
C GLY A 260 -4.41 -21.56 -35.23
N ARG A 261 -4.10 -22.46 -34.30
CA ARG A 261 -4.63 -22.45 -32.94
C ARG A 261 -3.50 -22.54 -31.94
N TRP A 262 -3.68 -21.89 -30.80
CA TRP A 262 -2.77 -21.98 -29.67
C TRP A 262 -3.52 -22.19 -28.36
N PHE A 263 -2.85 -22.83 -27.41
CA PHE A 263 -3.35 -23.13 -26.09
C PHE A 263 -2.22 -23.00 -25.07
N TRP A 264 -2.49 -22.30 -23.97
CA TRP A 264 -1.55 -22.12 -22.88
C TRP A 264 -2.20 -22.47 -21.54
N PRO A 265 -1.85 -23.62 -20.93
CA PRO A 265 -2.49 -24.08 -19.70
C PRO A 265 -1.94 -23.43 -18.43
N ASP A 266 -0.69 -22.97 -18.41
CA ASP A 266 0.01 -22.62 -17.15
C ASP A 266 -0.16 -21.16 -16.70
N ALA A 267 -0.93 -20.36 -17.44
CA ALA A 267 -1.29 -19.04 -16.98
C ALA A 267 -2.25 -19.17 -15.76
N PRO A 268 -2.49 -18.10 -14.98
CA PRO A 268 -3.47 -18.11 -13.89
C PRO A 268 -4.88 -18.59 -14.29
N GLN A 269 -5.15 -18.62 -15.59
CA GLN A 269 -6.28 -19.30 -16.24
C GLN A 269 -5.80 -19.90 -17.57
N ALA A 270 -6.44 -20.97 -18.03
CA ALA A 270 -6.13 -21.55 -19.34
C ALA A 270 -6.51 -20.58 -20.47
N LEU A 271 -5.53 -20.23 -21.31
CA LEU A 271 -5.70 -19.30 -22.42
C LEU A 271 -5.68 -20.06 -23.74
N HIS A 272 -6.45 -19.59 -24.71
CA HIS A 272 -6.43 -20.13 -26.07
C HIS A 272 -6.86 -19.09 -27.08
N GLY A 273 -6.55 -19.34 -28.34
CA GLY A 273 -7.08 -18.56 -29.43
C GLY A 273 -6.52 -19.01 -30.77
N GLY A 274 -6.74 -18.17 -31.76
CA GLY A 274 -6.29 -18.34 -33.13
C GLY A 274 -5.04 -17.54 -33.43
N VAL A 275 -4.32 -17.97 -34.45
CA VAL A 275 -3.15 -17.30 -35.01
C VAL A 275 -3.21 -17.39 -36.54
N ASN A 276 -3.15 -16.22 -37.17
CA ASN A 276 -2.93 -16.08 -38.60
C ASN A 276 -1.58 -15.40 -38.79
N LEU A 277 -0.75 -15.93 -39.67
CA LEU A 277 0.60 -15.43 -39.88
C LEU A 277 0.93 -15.49 -41.36
N THR A 278 1.67 -14.51 -41.85
CA THR A 278 2.19 -14.45 -43.21
C THR A 278 3.63 -14.00 -43.13
N LEU A 279 4.51 -14.81 -43.69
CA LEU A 279 5.93 -14.55 -43.84
C LEU A 279 6.21 -14.43 -45.34
N GLN A 280 6.69 -13.27 -45.77
CA GLN A 280 7.08 -13.04 -47.16
C GLN A 280 8.60 -13.00 -47.25
N ARG A 281 9.19 -13.96 -47.97
CA ARG A 281 10.63 -14.06 -48.21
C ARG A 281 11.15 -12.83 -48.96
N ASP A 282 12.33 -12.37 -48.56
CA ASP A 282 13.06 -11.37 -49.32
C ASP A 282 13.68 -12.03 -50.57
N PRO A 283 13.46 -11.50 -51.79
CA PRO A 283 13.98 -12.10 -53.02
C PRO A 283 15.51 -12.19 -53.07
N THR A 284 16.21 -11.27 -52.40
CA THR A 284 17.68 -11.13 -52.47
C THR A 284 18.37 -11.62 -51.20
N GLN A 285 17.73 -11.44 -50.03
CA GLN A 285 18.30 -11.73 -48.71
C GLN A 285 17.66 -12.96 -48.03
N GLY A 286 16.67 -13.59 -48.68
CA GLY A 286 16.04 -14.82 -48.22
C GLY A 286 15.12 -14.65 -47.00
N TRP A 287 14.92 -15.74 -46.26
CA TRP A 287 13.97 -15.78 -45.13
C TRP A 287 14.40 -14.99 -43.89
N ARG A 288 15.70 -14.71 -43.74
CA ARG A 288 16.24 -13.98 -42.57
C ARG A 288 15.71 -12.55 -42.50
N HIS A 289 15.44 -11.95 -43.66
CA HIS A 289 14.94 -10.59 -43.80
C HIS A 289 13.48 -10.54 -44.25
N ALA A 290 12.76 -11.65 -44.10
CA ALA A 290 11.36 -11.77 -44.49
C ALA A 290 10.47 -10.76 -43.77
N MET A 291 9.42 -10.30 -44.45
CA MET A 291 8.36 -9.50 -43.86
C MET A 291 7.36 -10.39 -43.13
N LEU A 292 7.19 -10.15 -41.83
CA LEU A 292 6.22 -10.80 -40.96
C LEU A 292 4.98 -9.93 -40.80
N GLN A 293 3.82 -10.54 -41.01
CA GLN A 293 2.53 -10.03 -40.58
C GLN A 293 1.81 -11.13 -39.80
N ALA A 294 1.35 -10.83 -38.60
CA ALA A 294 0.66 -11.79 -37.75
C ALA A 294 -0.56 -11.14 -37.07
N ARG A 295 -1.60 -11.95 -36.86
CA ARG A 295 -2.77 -11.63 -36.06
C ARG A 295 -3.03 -12.79 -35.11
N LEU A 296 -2.96 -12.51 -33.82
CA LEU A 296 -3.26 -13.47 -32.77
C LEU A 296 -4.49 -12.98 -32.02
N ASN A 297 -5.40 -13.88 -31.68
CA ASN A 297 -6.43 -13.56 -30.69
C ASN A 297 -6.27 -14.44 -29.45
N MET A 298 -6.78 -13.93 -28.33
CA MET A 298 -6.73 -14.57 -27.02
C MET A 298 -8.10 -14.49 -26.38
N LEU A 299 -8.67 -15.65 -26.10
CA LEU A 299 -9.91 -15.80 -25.34
C LEU A 299 -9.59 -16.01 -23.86
N SER A 300 -10.34 -15.31 -23.02
CA SER A 300 -10.24 -15.34 -21.57
C SER A 300 -11.63 -15.41 -20.93
N GLN A 301 -11.72 -15.81 -19.67
CA GLN A 301 -12.99 -15.91 -18.95
C GLN A 301 -12.84 -15.49 -17.48
N GLY A 302 -13.82 -14.76 -16.95
CA GLY A 302 -13.89 -14.41 -15.53
C GLY A 302 -15.32 -14.18 -15.08
N ALA A 303 -15.50 -13.53 -13.93
CA ALA A 303 -16.81 -13.20 -13.37
C ALA A 303 -17.62 -12.24 -14.27
N GLN A 304 -16.94 -11.52 -15.17
CA GLN A 304 -17.52 -10.64 -16.18
C GLN A 304 -17.76 -11.34 -17.53
N GLY A 305 -17.77 -12.69 -17.55
CA GLY A 305 -17.98 -13.51 -18.75
C GLY A 305 -16.72 -13.75 -19.59
N LYS A 306 -16.93 -14.17 -20.84
CA LYS A 306 -15.85 -14.38 -21.83
C LYS A 306 -15.39 -13.05 -22.42
N ALA A 307 -14.10 -12.93 -22.74
CA ALA A 307 -13.54 -11.75 -23.39
C ALA A 307 -12.47 -12.15 -24.42
N ASN A 308 -12.31 -11.32 -25.45
CA ASN A 308 -11.36 -11.52 -26.54
C ASN A 308 -10.40 -10.34 -26.66
N LEU A 309 -9.12 -10.64 -26.78
CA LEU A 309 -8.03 -9.69 -27.03
C LEU A 309 -7.40 -10.04 -28.37
N VAL A 310 -7.21 -9.06 -29.24
CA VAL A 310 -6.59 -9.25 -30.56
C VAL A 310 -5.29 -8.48 -30.62
N MET A 311 -4.21 -9.20 -30.93
CA MET A 311 -2.89 -8.66 -31.22
C MET A 311 -2.65 -8.70 -32.73
N GLN A 312 -2.27 -7.58 -33.32
CA GLN A 312 -1.83 -7.48 -34.71
C GLN A 312 -0.40 -7.01 -34.71
N LEU A 313 0.47 -7.72 -35.41
CA LEU A 313 1.89 -7.44 -35.50
C LEU A 313 2.26 -7.35 -36.99
N GLY A 314 2.81 -6.23 -37.43
CA GLY A 314 3.27 -6.02 -38.80
C GLY A 314 2.30 -5.33 -39.75
N PRO A 315 2.75 -5.15 -41.02
CA PRO A 315 3.95 -5.75 -41.61
C PRO A 315 5.27 -5.18 -41.07
N GLY A 316 6.29 -6.03 -40.85
CA GLY A 316 7.64 -5.59 -40.48
C GLY A 316 8.69 -6.69 -40.66
N ARG A 317 9.97 -6.34 -40.71
CA ARG A 317 11.06 -7.29 -41.00
C ARG A 317 11.41 -8.13 -39.77
N LEU A 318 11.67 -9.43 -39.96
CA LEU A 318 12.04 -10.37 -38.90
C LEU A 318 13.34 -10.02 -38.16
N ASP A 319 14.24 -9.31 -38.82
CA ASP A 319 15.52 -8.89 -38.26
C ASP A 319 15.41 -7.71 -37.28
N LEU A 320 14.23 -7.09 -37.18
CA LEU A 320 13.93 -5.91 -36.35
C LEU A 320 14.94 -4.77 -36.57
N GLN A 321 15.51 -4.67 -37.78
CA GLN A 321 16.41 -3.58 -38.16
C GLN A 321 15.76 -2.20 -38.01
N PRO A 322 16.53 -1.09 -37.98
CA PRO A 322 16.00 0.25 -37.68
C PRO A 322 14.85 0.64 -38.62
N GLY A 323 13.64 0.45 -38.13
CA GLY A 323 12.38 0.60 -38.85
C GLY A 323 11.25 0.04 -37.99
N ALA A 324 10.22 0.84 -37.72
CA ALA A 324 9.18 0.50 -36.76
C ALA A 324 8.38 -0.74 -37.18
N PHE A 325 8.33 -1.78 -36.34
CA PHE A 325 7.45 -2.92 -36.52
C PHE A 325 6.12 -2.63 -35.80
N PRO A 326 5.02 -2.29 -36.51
CA PRO A 326 3.79 -1.88 -35.86
C PRO A 326 3.17 -3.02 -35.06
N LEU A 327 2.69 -2.71 -33.86
CA LEU A 327 1.98 -3.60 -32.95
C LEU A 327 0.68 -2.92 -32.53
N ARG A 328 -0.45 -3.61 -32.68
CA ARG A 328 -1.75 -3.20 -32.12
C ARG A 328 -2.28 -4.28 -31.19
N LEU A 329 -2.77 -3.89 -30.03
CA LEU A 329 -3.36 -4.78 -29.03
C LEU A 329 -4.70 -4.21 -28.55
N ASP A 330 -5.78 -4.75 -29.10
CA ASP A 330 -7.13 -4.23 -28.93
C ASP A 330 -8.07 -5.32 -28.39
N GLY A 331 -8.88 -4.96 -27.40
CA GLY A 331 -9.91 -5.85 -26.87
C GLY A 331 -9.88 -5.93 -25.36
N ARG A 332 -10.35 -7.06 -24.81
CA ARG A 332 -10.56 -7.24 -23.38
C ARG A 332 -10.03 -8.58 -22.89
N VAL A 333 -9.56 -8.56 -21.64
CA VAL A 333 -9.19 -9.74 -20.88
C VAL A 333 -9.99 -9.75 -19.59
N ASN A 334 -10.66 -10.86 -19.31
CA ASN A 334 -11.31 -11.09 -18.02
C ASN A 334 -10.48 -12.09 -17.23
N HIS A 335 -10.23 -11.79 -15.96
CA HIS A 335 -9.53 -12.68 -15.05
C HIS A 335 -10.09 -12.52 -13.63
N ARG A 336 -10.60 -13.62 -13.06
CA ARG A 336 -11.31 -13.61 -11.77
C ARG A 336 -12.40 -12.53 -11.78
N ALA A 337 -12.39 -11.61 -10.81
CA ALA A 337 -13.38 -10.54 -10.68
C ALA A 337 -12.96 -9.21 -11.35
N LEU A 338 -11.91 -9.21 -12.18
CA LEU A 338 -11.39 -8.03 -12.87
C LEU A 338 -11.52 -8.16 -14.39
N SER A 339 -11.76 -7.03 -15.04
CA SER A 339 -11.71 -6.84 -16.49
C SER A 339 -10.63 -5.84 -16.84
N PHE A 340 -9.87 -6.15 -17.89
CA PHE A 340 -8.85 -5.31 -18.49
C PHE A 340 -9.28 -5.00 -19.92
N ALA A 341 -9.27 -3.74 -20.33
CA ALA A 341 -9.46 -3.34 -21.72
C ALA A 341 -8.22 -2.64 -22.23
N SER A 342 -7.74 -3.07 -23.39
CA SER A 342 -6.59 -2.49 -24.05
C SER A 342 -7.03 -1.87 -25.38
N ALA A 343 -6.48 -0.69 -25.66
CA ALA A 343 -6.43 -0.10 -26.98
C ALA A 343 -5.00 0.43 -27.15
N LEU A 344 -4.06 -0.47 -27.44
CA LEU A 344 -2.62 -0.15 -27.44
C LEU A 344 -2.09 -0.21 -28.86
N SER A 345 -1.70 0.93 -29.41
CA SER A 345 -0.87 1.00 -30.61
C SER A 345 0.57 1.26 -30.20
N ALA A 346 1.53 0.53 -30.75
CA ALA A 346 2.94 0.63 -30.42
C ALA A 346 3.82 0.28 -31.63
N GLU A 347 5.10 0.62 -31.52
CA GLU A 347 6.15 0.19 -32.44
C GLU A 347 7.14 -0.68 -31.69
N VAL A 348 7.43 -1.86 -32.25
CA VAL A 348 8.51 -2.73 -31.79
C VAL A 348 9.79 -2.39 -32.56
N SER A 349 10.90 -2.29 -31.85
CA SER A 349 12.24 -2.02 -32.39
C SER A 349 13.31 -2.76 -31.57
N GLY A 350 14.58 -2.67 -31.97
CA GLY A 350 15.69 -3.34 -31.27
C GLY A 350 16.03 -4.69 -31.91
N THR A 351 16.61 -5.62 -31.16
CA THR A 351 16.89 -6.97 -31.70
C THR A 351 15.92 -7.98 -31.10
N PRO A 352 15.73 -9.17 -31.69
CA PRO A 352 14.89 -10.21 -31.08
C PRO A 352 15.30 -10.60 -29.65
N ARG A 353 16.57 -10.34 -29.25
CA ARG A 353 17.06 -10.57 -27.89
C ARG A 353 16.89 -9.37 -26.95
N ALA A 354 16.67 -8.18 -27.48
CA ALA A 354 16.51 -6.95 -26.71
C ALA A 354 15.46 -6.03 -27.38
N PRO A 355 14.18 -6.45 -27.40
CA PRO A 355 13.12 -5.67 -28.02
C PRO A 355 12.81 -4.43 -27.18
N ARG A 356 12.39 -3.37 -27.85
CA ARG A 356 11.90 -2.12 -27.28
C ARG A 356 10.53 -1.82 -27.87
N LEU A 357 9.57 -1.53 -26.99
CA LEU A 357 8.20 -1.17 -27.36
C LEU A 357 7.99 0.31 -27.09
N ARG A 358 7.54 1.07 -28.09
CA ARG A 358 7.18 2.49 -27.94
C ARG A 358 5.70 2.66 -28.25
N PHE A 359 4.91 3.06 -27.25
CA PHE A 359 3.48 3.27 -27.41
C PHE A 359 3.19 4.57 -28.17
N LEU A 360 2.28 4.49 -29.12
CA LEU A 360 1.84 5.58 -30.00
C LEU A 360 0.68 6.38 -29.38
N PRO A 361 0.35 7.57 -29.92
CA PRO A 361 -0.82 8.32 -29.50
C PRO A 361 -2.10 7.47 -29.51
N GLY A 362 -2.94 7.64 -28.48
CA GLY A 362 -4.16 6.86 -28.29
C GLY A 362 -3.99 5.57 -27.47
N ALA A 363 -2.75 5.14 -27.18
CA ALA A 363 -2.50 3.96 -26.35
C ALA A 363 -3.10 4.10 -24.95
N LEU A 364 -4.06 3.22 -24.62
CA LEU A 364 -4.83 3.27 -23.38
C LEU A 364 -5.04 1.86 -22.80
N LEU A 365 -4.79 1.73 -21.49
CA LEU A 365 -5.15 0.54 -20.72
C LEU A 365 -6.17 0.92 -19.63
N ARG A 366 -7.25 0.14 -19.50
CA ARG A 366 -8.31 0.35 -18.50
C ARG A 366 -8.54 -0.91 -17.69
N VAL A 367 -8.84 -0.77 -16.40
CA VAL A 367 -9.14 -1.88 -15.49
C VAL A 367 -10.33 -1.55 -14.60
N TRP A 368 -11.22 -2.51 -14.38
CA TRP A 368 -12.35 -2.37 -13.45
C TRP A 368 -12.78 -3.71 -12.89
N GLY A 369 -13.51 -3.70 -11.78
CA GLY A 369 -14.05 -4.90 -11.15
C GLY A 369 -14.00 -4.87 -9.62
N ARG A 370 -14.23 -6.03 -8.99
CA ARG A 370 -14.29 -6.17 -7.53
C ARG A 370 -13.21 -7.13 -7.03
N PRO A 371 -11.99 -6.64 -6.71
CA PRO A 371 -10.90 -7.52 -6.28
C PRO A 371 -11.23 -8.27 -4.98
N ASP A 372 -12.08 -7.72 -4.12
CA ASP A 372 -12.57 -8.31 -2.88
C ASP A 372 -14.01 -7.85 -2.56
N ALA A 373 -14.61 -8.34 -1.47
CA ALA A 373 -15.99 -8.04 -1.09
C ALA A 373 -16.23 -6.59 -0.61
N GLN A 374 -15.18 -5.85 -0.26
CA GLN A 374 -15.25 -4.49 0.29
C GLN A 374 -14.87 -3.43 -0.74
N THR A 375 -14.09 -3.79 -1.75
CA THR A 375 -13.48 -2.87 -2.72
C THR A 375 -14.07 -3.07 -4.11
N THR A 376 -14.50 -1.97 -4.73
CA THR A 376 -14.87 -1.89 -6.14
C THR A 376 -13.93 -0.90 -6.82
N ILE A 377 -13.14 -1.41 -7.77
CA ILE A 377 -12.39 -0.59 -8.73
C ILE A 377 -13.38 -0.19 -9.81
N GLU A 378 -13.84 1.05 -9.78
CA GLU A 378 -14.75 1.59 -10.79
C GLU A 378 -14.01 1.74 -12.12
N GLU A 379 -12.79 2.27 -12.05
CA GLU A 379 -11.90 2.42 -13.19
C GLU A 379 -10.46 2.71 -12.73
N VAL A 380 -9.49 2.03 -13.32
CA VAL A 380 -8.10 2.48 -13.42
C VAL A 380 -7.82 2.74 -14.87
N ARG A 381 -7.29 3.91 -15.21
CA ARG A 381 -6.99 4.33 -16.57
C ARG A 381 -5.54 4.74 -16.68
N TRP A 382 -4.79 4.10 -17.58
CA TRP A 382 -3.39 4.39 -17.90
C TRP A 382 -3.26 4.83 -19.36
N PRO A 383 -3.19 6.15 -19.63
CA PRO A 383 -2.69 6.66 -20.89
C PRO A 383 -1.20 6.32 -21.02
N LEU A 384 -0.83 5.65 -22.11
CA LEU A 384 0.54 5.16 -22.35
C LEU A 384 1.22 5.81 -23.54
N ALA A 385 0.60 6.81 -24.18
CA ALA A 385 1.19 7.49 -25.33
C ALA A 385 2.61 8.02 -25.02
N GLY A 386 3.58 7.66 -25.86
CA GLY A 386 4.99 8.04 -25.71
C GLY A 386 5.78 7.23 -24.68
N VAL A 387 5.14 6.32 -23.94
CA VAL A 387 5.82 5.42 -23.00
C VAL A 387 6.63 4.38 -23.78
N GLN A 388 7.84 4.11 -23.30
CA GLN A 388 8.74 3.10 -23.82
C GLN A 388 8.93 1.99 -22.78
N LEU A 389 8.85 0.74 -23.24
CA LEU A 389 9.10 -0.44 -22.44
C LEU A 389 10.28 -1.21 -23.04
N SER A 390 11.25 -1.55 -22.20
CA SER A 390 12.44 -2.32 -22.58
C SER A 390 12.90 -3.21 -21.42
N ALA A 391 13.91 -4.05 -21.64
CA ALA A 391 14.53 -4.84 -20.58
C ALA A 391 15.13 -3.98 -19.43
N ALA A 392 15.50 -2.72 -19.72
CA ALA A 392 16.00 -1.79 -18.70
C ALA A 392 14.89 -1.25 -17.78
N GLY A 393 13.63 -1.28 -18.23
CA GLY A 393 12.49 -0.74 -17.49
C GLY A 393 11.61 0.17 -18.34
N ILE A 394 10.78 0.95 -17.66
CA ILE A 394 9.78 1.85 -18.25
C ILE A 394 10.36 3.27 -18.36
N SER A 395 10.25 3.90 -19.53
CA SER A 395 10.69 5.28 -19.75
C SER A 395 9.59 6.11 -20.40
N GLY A 396 9.51 7.40 -20.09
CA GLY A 396 8.47 8.30 -20.62
C GLY A 396 7.48 8.77 -19.54
N ARG A 397 6.41 9.44 -19.98
CA ARG A 397 5.40 10.01 -19.10
C ARG A 397 4.42 8.93 -18.62
N LEU A 398 4.43 8.63 -17.32
CA LEU A 398 3.51 7.68 -16.70
C LEU A 398 2.36 8.40 -16.02
N GLN A 399 1.15 8.13 -16.50
CA GLN A 399 -0.08 8.68 -15.95
C GLN A 399 -1.02 7.58 -15.49
N ALA A 400 -1.72 7.81 -14.38
CA ALA A 400 -2.77 6.92 -13.90
C ALA A 400 -3.94 7.73 -13.33
N ILE A 401 -5.15 7.32 -13.65
CA ILE A 401 -6.38 7.85 -13.05
C ILE A 401 -7.11 6.68 -12.40
N LEU A 402 -7.26 6.73 -11.08
CA LEU A 402 -7.90 5.70 -10.27
C LEU A 402 -9.21 6.24 -9.71
N ARG A 403 -10.30 5.49 -9.91
CA ARG A 403 -11.59 5.67 -9.25
C ARG A 403 -11.92 4.40 -8.50
N VAL A 404 -12.05 4.52 -7.18
CA VAL A 404 -12.25 3.38 -6.28
C VAL A 404 -13.35 3.69 -5.28
N SER A 405 -14.15 2.68 -4.96
CA SER A 405 -15.14 2.72 -3.90
C SER A 405 -14.86 1.58 -2.93
N HIS A 406 -14.80 1.89 -1.64
CA HIS A 406 -14.63 0.91 -0.57
C HIS A 406 -15.78 1.04 0.43
N ARG A 407 -16.39 -0.07 0.84
CA ARG A 407 -17.60 -0.09 1.69
C ARG A 407 -17.46 0.71 2.99
N TYR A 408 -16.33 0.56 3.69
CA TYR A 408 -16.03 1.34 4.90
C TYR A 408 -15.46 2.74 4.61
N TRP A 409 -14.40 2.85 3.79
CA TRP A 409 -13.67 4.11 3.58
C TRP A 409 -14.36 5.10 2.65
N GLY A 410 -15.36 4.69 1.87
CA GLY A 410 -16.06 5.53 0.91
C GLY A 410 -15.43 5.52 -0.49
N ARG A 411 -15.80 6.53 -1.30
CA ARG A 411 -15.38 6.68 -2.69
C ARG A 411 -14.26 7.71 -2.81
N GLY A 412 -13.28 7.43 -3.67
CA GLY A 412 -12.16 8.33 -3.95
C GLY A 412 -11.74 8.29 -5.42
N GLN A 413 -11.17 9.41 -5.87
CA GLN A 413 -10.51 9.54 -7.15
C GLN A 413 -9.10 10.09 -6.94
N LEU A 414 -8.12 9.46 -7.59
CA LEU A 414 -6.72 9.85 -7.54
C LEU A 414 -6.16 9.93 -8.96
N HIS A 415 -5.43 11.00 -9.24
CA HIS A 415 -4.65 11.21 -10.45
C HIS A 415 -3.17 11.15 -10.09
N LEU A 416 -2.39 10.62 -11.02
CA LEU A 416 -0.96 10.46 -10.92
C LEU A 416 -0.36 10.81 -12.28
N ASP A 417 0.69 11.62 -12.29
CA ASP A 417 1.37 12.04 -13.51
C ASP A 417 2.86 12.22 -13.21
N GLY A 418 3.72 11.56 -13.97
CA GLY A 418 5.15 11.58 -13.71
C GLY A 418 5.99 11.20 -14.92
N GLN A 419 7.30 11.35 -14.77
CA GLN A 419 8.29 11.00 -15.78
C GLN A 419 9.17 9.87 -15.24
N ALA A 420 9.26 8.78 -15.98
CA ALA A 420 10.11 7.63 -15.69
C ALA A 420 11.32 7.58 -16.62
N SER A 421 12.43 7.06 -16.12
CA SER A 421 13.65 6.77 -16.85
C SER A 421 14.18 5.41 -16.42
N ALA A 422 14.12 4.44 -17.33
CA ALA A 422 14.47 3.03 -17.10
C ALA A 422 13.91 2.48 -15.77
N PHE A 423 12.70 2.89 -15.41
CA PHE A 423 12.13 2.61 -14.10
C PHE A 423 11.68 1.15 -13.99
N ARG A 424 12.17 0.50 -12.95
CA ARG A 424 11.69 -0.77 -12.40
C ARG A 424 11.76 -0.69 -10.87
N PRO A 425 11.01 -1.49 -10.11
CA PRO A 425 11.21 -1.55 -8.67
C PRO A 425 12.70 -1.75 -8.35
N ASP A 426 13.23 -0.91 -7.48
CA ASP A 426 14.61 -0.95 -6.99
C ASP A 426 15.71 -0.54 -8.01
N HIS A 427 15.35 -0.09 -9.23
CA HIS A 427 16.30 0.53 -10.16
C HIS A 427 15.69 1.63 -11.04
N GLY A 428 16.53 2.61 -11.40
CA GLY A 428 16.17 3.70 -12.30
C GLY A 428 15.49 4.83 -11.54
N SER A 429 14.69 5.64 -12.23
CA SER A 429 14.03 6.78 -11.58
C SER A 429 12.62 7.03 -12.10
N TRP A 430 11.75 7.46 -11.21
CA TRP A 430 10.42 7.95 -11.52
C TRP A 430 10.07 9.12 -10.60
N ARG A 431 9.75 10.27 -11.19
CA ARG A 431 9.28 11.47 -10.45
C ARG A 431 7.81 11.67 -10.79
N TRP A 432 6.96 11.85 -9.79
CA TRP A 432 5.52 12.00 -9.99
C TRP A 432 4.94 13.12 -9.16
N ARG A 433 3.81 13.63 -9.64
CA ARG A 433 2.85 14.42 -8.89
C ARG A 433 1.54 13.64 -8.79
N TYR A 434 0.80 13.84 -7.72
CA TYR A 434 -0.51 13.22 -7.53
C TYR A 434 -1.50 14.23 -6.97
N TRP A 435 -2.77 14.07 -7.31
CA TRP A 435 -3.85 14.87 -6.76
C TRP A 435 -5.16 14.10 -6.81
N GLY A 436 -6.07 14.39 -5.90
CA GLY A 436 -7.30 13.62 -5.80
C GLY A 436 -8.28 14.19 -4.80
N GLN A 437 -9.44 13.56 -4.77
CA GLN A 437 -10.52 13.92 -3.86
C GLN A 437 -11.42 12.72 -3.57
N GLY A 438 -12.15 12.79 -2.47
CA GLY A 438 -13.12 11.75 -2.13
C GLY A 438 -13.92 12.07 -0.88
N ARG A 439 -14.63 11.04 -0.40
CA ARG A 439 -15.42 11.07 0.82
C ARG A 439 -14.95 9.98 1.76
N MET A 440 -14.94 10.27 3.06
CA MET A 440 -14.61 9.34 4.14
C MET A 440 -15.78 9.25 5.13
N PRO A 441 -16.77 8.36 4.88
CA PRO A 441 -17.96 8.23 5.71
C PRO A 441 -17.70 8.03 7.21
N PRO A 442 -16.69 7.23 7.65
CA PRO A 442 -16.43 7.02 9.08
C PRO A 442 -16.12 8.30 9.86
N LEU A 443 -15.59 9.34 9.18
CA LEU A 443 -15.28 10.65 9.76
C LEU A 443 -16.21 11.76 9.25
N ARG A 444 -17.23 11.39 8.45
CA ARG A 444 -18.17 12.29 7.75
C ARG A 444 -17.48 13.38 6.92
N ALA A 445 -16.27 13.10 6.43
CA ALA A 445 -15.41 14.10 5.81
C ALA A 445 -15.40 14.01 4.29
N ARG A 446 -15.24 15.16 3.62
CA ARG A 446 -14.72 15.24 2.24
C ARG A 446 -13.25 15.57 2.31
N TRP A 447 -12.45 14.90 1.49
CA TRP A 447 -11.01 15.11 1.47
C TRP A 447 -10.52 15.48 0.08
N THR A 448 -9.47 16.30 0.05
CA THR A 448 -8.64 16.56 -1.12
C THR A 448 -7.20 16.23 -0.77
N VAL A 449 -6.45 15.74 -1.75
CA VAL A 449 -5.03 15.43 -1.57
C VAL A 449 -4.25 15.93 -2.76
N SER A 450 -3.03 16.41 -2.52
CA SER A 450 -2.04 16.65 -3.56
C SER A 450 -0.64 16.43 -3.01
N GLY A 451 0.31 16.23 -3.91
CA GLY A 451 1.71 16.12 -3.54
C GLY A 451 2.59 15.72 -4.72
N GLN A 452 3.86 15.55 -4.42
CA GLN A 452 4.86 15.09 -5.39
C GLN A 452 5.94 14.28 -4.68
N GLY A 453 6.53 13.35 -5.42
CA GLY A 453 7.56 12.47 -4.93
C GLY A 453 8.42 11.92 -6.04
N ARG A 454 9.40 11.12 -5.64
CA ARG A 454 10.32 10.43 -6.51
C ARG A 454 10.63 9.05 -5.95
N TRP A 455 10.93 8.14 -6.84
CA TRP A 455 11.45 6.83 -6.56
C TRP A 455 12.73 6.74 -7.36
N HIS A 456 13.85 6.58 -6.67
CA HIS A 456 15.16 6.41 -7.27
C HIS A 456 15.80 5.18 -6.65
N ASP A 457 16.03 4.16 -7.48
CA ASP A 457 16.55 2.87 -7.04
C ASP A 457 15.75 2.32 -5.83
N ASP A 458 16.37 2.15 -4.67
CA ASP A 458 15.72 1.64 -3.45
C ASP A 458 15.12 2.72 -2.53
N GLU A 459 15.26 4.01 -2.89
CA GLU A 459 14.73 5.16 -2.13
C GLU A 459 13.39 5.64 -2.71
N LEU A 460 12.34 5.57 -1.88
CA LEU A 460 11.06 6.26 -2.12
C LEU A 460 11.01 7.54 -1.29
N ARG A 461 10.86 8.69 -1.95
CA ARG A 461 10.82 9.99 -1.31
C ARG A 461 9.56 10.77 -1.70
N LEU A 462 8.85 11.29 -0.71
CA LEU A 462 7.73 12.22 -0.87
C LEU A 462 8.21 13.62 -0.47
N ASP A 463 8.37 14.50 -1.45
CA ASP A 463 8.85 15.87 -1.22
C ASP A 463 7.72 16.76 -0.68
N GLN A 464 6.50 16.55 -1.15
CA GLN A 464 5.33 17.31 -0.72
C GLN A 464 4.12 16.40 -0.58
N LEU A 465 3.33 16.65 0.47
CA LEU A 465 2.00 16.11 0.65
C LEU A 465 1.16 17.20 1.31
N SER A 466 -0.05 17.38 0.82
CA SER A 466 -1.09 18.23 1.40
C SER A 466 -2.40 17.50 1.29
N ALA A 467 -2.96 17.05 2.42
CA ALA A 467 -4.29 16.46 2.50
C ALA A 467 -5.20 17.39 3.31
N GLY A 468 -6.21 17.96 2.67
CA GLY A 468 -7.20 18.83 3.29
C GLY A 468 -8.52 18.10 3.52
N PHE A 469 -9.20 18.42 4.60
CA PHE A 469 -10.55 17.93 4.91
C PHE A 469 -11.48 19.12 5.18
N ASP A 470 -12.76 18.99 4.85
CA ASP A 470 -13.76 20.00 5.20
C ASP A 470 -14.02 20.03 6.72
N HIS A 471 -14.18 18.85 7.32
CA HIS A 471 -14.24 18.62 8.75
C HIS A 471 -13.89 17.16 9.07
N LEU A 472 -13.54 16.86 10.32
CA LEU A 472 -13.46 15.49 10.83
C LEU A 472 -14.37 15.37 12.04
N ALA A 473 -15.37 14.51 11.98
CA ALA A 473 -16.24 14.21 13.12
C ALA A 473 -15.87 12.84 13.70
N TYR A 474 -15.31 12.80 14.91
CA TYR A 474 -14.98 11.55 15.58
C TYR A 474 -15.16 11.64 17.09
N GLY A 475 -15.94 10.71 17.64
CA GLY A 475 -16.13 10.59 19.08
C GLY A 475 -16.77 11.82 19.69
N LEU A 476 -16.01 12.49 20.57
CA LEU A 476 -16.44 13.66 21.34
C LEU A 476 -16.04 15.00 20.68
N ALA A 477 -15.42 14.96 19.50
CA ALA A 477 -14.82 16.14 18.88
C ALA A 477 -15.18 16.27 17.39
N ARG A 478 -15.34 17.53 16.97
CA ARG A 478 -15.45 17.95 15.57
C ARG A 478 -14.29 18.86 15.23
N VAL A 479 -13.42 18.43 14.34
CA VAL A 479 -12.27 19.20 13.84
C VAL A 479 -12.69 19.97 12.60
N THR A 480 -12.52 21.28 12.60
CA THR A 480 -12.93 22.16 11.51
C THR A 480 -11.76 22.46 10.58
N GLN A 481 -11.93 22.14 9.29
CA GLN A 481 -10.96 22.35 8.22
C GLN A 481 -9.51 21.89 8.54
N PRO A 482 -9.29 20.63 8.96
CA PRO A 482 -7.94 20.15 9.19
C PRO A 482 -7.18 19.95 7.88
N ARG A 483 -5.87 20.22 7.92
CA ARG A 483 -4.93 20.00 6.82
C ARG A 483 -3.67 19.31 7.34
N LEU A 484 -3.36 18.17 6.75
CA LEU A 484 -2.13 17.42 6.97
C LEU A 484 -1.12 17.79 5.88
N THR A 485 0.09 18.13 6.28
CA THR A 485 1.21 18.46 5.40
C THR A 485 2.50 17.77 5.85
N LEU A 486 3.50 17.73 4.98
CA LEU A 486 4.86 17.35 5.39
C LEU A 486 5.61 18.58 5.92
N SER A 487 6.14 18.47 7.14
CA SER A 487 7.11 19.42 7.68
C SER A 487 8.55 19.04 7.31
N GLN A 488 8.80 17.76 7.01
CA GLN A 488 10.03 17.24 6.44
C GLN A 488 9.67 16.17 5.40
N PRO A 489 10.46 16.02 4.32
CA PRO A 489 10.21 15.00 3.31
C PRO A 489 10.08 13.60 3.93
N LEU A 490 9.14 12.80 3.42
CA LEU A 490 9.09 11.38 3.75
C LEU A 490 10.16 10.69 2.92
N ILE A 491 11.06 9.95 3.57
CA ILE A 491 12.11 9.15 2.93
C ILE A 491 11.97 7.73 3.45
N TRP A 492 11.86 6.78 2.53
CA TRP A 492 11.82 5.37 2.83
C TRP A 492 12.84 4.63 1.96
N ARG A 493 13.93 4.19 2.59
CA ARG A 493 14.92 3.29 1.98
C ARG A 493 14.48 1.86 2.21
N ARG A 494 14.35 1.11 1.11
CA ARG A 494 13.71 -0.20 1.10
C ARG A 494 14.68 -1.38 1.11
N SER A 495 15.97 -1.15 0.90
CA SER A 495 16.96 -2.21 0.94
C SER A 495 16.97 -2.92 2.29
N ALA A 496 17.01 -4.25 2.28
CA ALA A 496 16.97 -5.06 3.50
C ALA A 496 18.15 -4.78 4.45
N GLN A 497 19.29 -4.34 3.91
CA GLN A 497 20.50 -4.03 4.68
C GLN A 497 20.51 -2.62 5.29
N HIS A 498 19.80 -1.65 4.70
CA HIS A 498 19.81 -0.24 5.11
C HIS A 498 18.39 0.33 5.26
N ALA A 499 17.45 -0.51 5.70
CA ALA A 499 16.05 -0.16 5.84
C ALA A 499 15.89 1.01 6.81
N ALA A 500 15.42 2.14 6.30
CA ALA A 500 15.26 3.37 7.06
C ALA A 500 14.02 4.13 6.61
N PHE A 501 13.33 4.71 7.56
CA PHE A 501 12.15 5.53 7.36
C PHE A 501 12.26 6.81 8.19
N SER A 502 12.01 7.95 7.56
CA SER A 502 11.93 9.25 8.24
C SER A 502 10.88 10.12 7.59
N ALA A 503 10.04 10.80 8.36
CA ALA A 503 9.08 11.77 7.85
C ALA A 503 8.70 12.80 8.94
N GLY A 504 8.48 14.05 8.54
CA GLY A 504 7.91 15.08 9.40
C GLY A 504 6.50 15.41 8.95
N PHE A 505 5.53 15.35 9.85
CA PHE A 505 4.12 15.66 9.61
C PHE A 505 3.69 16.89 10.39
N ALA A 506 2.87 17.74 9.77
CA ALA A 506 2.16 18.84 10.41
C ALA A 506 0.67 18.74 10.13
N LEU A 507 -0.15 18.61 11.17
CA LEU A 507 -1.60 18.63 11.11
C LEU A 507 -2.09 19.91 11.78
N VAL A 508 -2.67 20.80 10.97
CA VAL A 508 -3.20 22.09 11.43
C VAL A 508 -4.71 22.12 11.20
N ALA A 509 -5.48 22.60 12.16
CA ALA A 509 -6.90 22.86 11.99
C ALA A 509 -7.25 24.27 12.45
N ARG A 510 -8.41 24.79 12.02
CA ARG A 510 -8.87 26.10 12.48
C ARG A 510 -9.37 26.04 13.92
N ARG A 511 -10.06 24.95 14.26
CA ARG A 511 -10.73 24.78 15.55
C ARG A 511 -11.08 23.30 15.78
N VAL A 512 -11.11 22.87 17.03
CA VAL A 512 -11.72 21.59 17.44
C VAL A 512 -12.79 21.89 18.46
N ASP A 513 -14.03 21.57 18.13
CA ASP A 513 -15.19 21.73 19.01
C ASP A 513 -15.48 20.42 19.75
N PHE A 514 -15.79 20.50 21.05
CA PHE A 514 -16.16 19.32 21.84
C PHE A 514 -17.68 19.24 22.05
N ASN A 515 -18.24 18.03 22.03
CA ASN A 515 -19.70 17.81 22.08
C ASN A 515 -20.38 18.37 23.34
N HIS A 516 -19.66 18.45 24.46
CA HIS A 516 -20.17 18.96 25.73
C HIS A 516 -19.76 20.42 26.01
N GLY A 517 -19.31 21.13 24.97
CA GLY A 517 -18.93 22.55 25.00
C GLY A 517 -17.42 22.79 25.09
N GLY A 518 -17.02 24.04 24.86
CA GLY A 518 -15.62 24.43 24.73
C GLY A 518 -15.00 24.08 23.37
N TYR A 519 -13.79 24.59 23.12
CA TYR A 519 -13.04 24.36 21.89
C TYR A 519 -11.53 24.53 22.06
N LEU A 520 -10.74 23.82 21.25
CA LEU A 520 -9.32 24.12 21.06
C LEU A 520 -9.15 25.14 19.90
N PRO A 521 -8.54 26.30 20.16
CA PRO A 521 -8.27 27.30 19.12
C PRO A 521 -7.06 26.91 18.27
N THR A 522 -7.20 26.95 16.95
CA THR A 522 -6.08 26.82 15.98
C THR A 522 -5.05 25.73 16.31
N PRO A 523 -5.47 24.46 16.51
CA PRO A 523 -4.54 23.42 16.92
C PRO A 523 -3.55 23.07 15.80
N GLN A 524 -2.29 22.92 16.18
CA GLN A 524 -1.14 22.57 15.35
C GLN A 524 -0.40 21.41 16.00
N LEU A 525 -0.50 20.24 15.40
CA LEU A 525 0.24 19.04 15.78
C LEU A 525 1.42 18.88 14.82
N ARG A 526 2.65 18.91 15.32
CA ARG A 526 3.85 18.56 14.54
C ARG A 526 4.48 17.31 15.11
N VAL A 527 4.71 16.31 14.26
CA VAL A 527 5.25 14.99 14.64
C VAL A 527 6.34 14.60 13.66
N VAL A 528 7.48 14.16 14.17
CA VAL A 528 8.54 13.50 13.43
C VAL A 528 8.43 12.00 13.67
N ALA A 529 8.48 11.24 12.59
CA ALA A 529 8.43 9.79 12.56
C ALA A 529 9.76 9.22 12.08
N VAL A 530 10.35 8.30 12.83
CA VAL A 530 11.62 7.62 12.47
C VAL A 530 11.50 6.13 12.75
N GLY A 531 12.00 5.28 11.86
CA GLY A 531 11.98 3.83 12.05
C GLY A 531 12.60 3.06 10.89
N ALA A 532 12.27 1.77 10.79
CA ALA A 532 12.75 0.91 9.69
C ALA A 532 11.80 0.94 8.48
N SER A 533 10.51 1.21 8.70
CA SER A 533 9.49 1.24 7.64
C SER A 533 8.25 2.05 8.05
N PRO A 534 7.35 2.36 7.10
CA PRO A 534 6.03 2.95 7.42
C PRO A 534 5.14 2.08 8.32
N GLN A 535 5.54 0.84 8.62
CA GLN A 535 4.83 -0.07 9.52
C GLN A 535 5.53 -0.21 10.88
N ALA A 536 6.73 0.33 11.06
CA ALA A 536 7.48 0.23 12.31
C ALA A 536 8.25 1.53 12.54
N MET A 537 7.64 2.45 13.30
CA MET A 537 8.18 3.79 13.54
C MET A 537 7.91 4.29 14.96
N GLN A 538 8.86 5.06 15.48
CA GLN A 538 8.71 5.91 16.65
C GLN A 538 8.25 7.30 16.21
N LEU A 539 7.45 7.94 17.05
CA LEU A 539 6.85 9.24 16.81
C LEU A 539 7.24 10.16 17.96
N GLN A 540 7.69 11.36 17.64
CA GLN A 540 7.98 12.41 18.61
C GLN A 540 7.46 13.74 18.10
N GLY A 541 6.79 14.51 18.94
CA GLY A 541 6.14 15.73 18.48
C GLY A 541 5.59 16.60 19.58
N ALA A 542 4.86 17.64 19.17
CA ALA A 542 4.15 18.52 20.07
C ALA A 542 2.84 19.03 19.44
N LEU A 543 1.83 19.19 20.29
CA LEU A 543 0.57 19.88 19.98
C LEU A 543 0.56 21.25 20.65
N HIS A 544 0.26 22.28 19.87
CA HIS A 544 -0.03 23.64 20.35
C HIS A 544 -1.42 24.06 19.86
N ALA A 545 -2.13 24.88 20.61
CA ALA A 545 -3.45 25.39 20.23
C ALA A 545 -3.63 26.83 20.76
N GLY A 546 -3.25 27.84 19.97
CA GLY A 546 -3.13 29.20 20.49
C GLY A 546 -2.10 29.24 21.62
N ALA A 547 -2.50 29.72 22.80
CA ALA A 547 -1.65 29.75 24.01
C ALA A 547 -1.56 28.39 24.76
N ILE A 548 -2.37 27.40 24.36
CA ILE A 548 -2.43 26.06 24.99
C ILE A 548 -1.27 25.20 24.46
N GLY A 549 -0.46 24.64 25.34
CA GLY A 549 0.71 23.81 25.00
C GLY A 549 2.05 24.56 25.08
N PRO A 550 3.18 23.94 24.70
CA PRO A 550 3.31 22.62 24.05
C PRO A 550 2.85 21.45 24.91
N ILE A 551 2.02 20.59 24.32
CA ILE A 551 1.79 19.23 24.81
C ILE A 551 2.77 18.33 24.06
N ARG A 552 3.78 17.82 24.75
CA ARG A 552 4.80 16.95 24.14
C ARG A 552 4.24 15.55 23.98
N LEU A 553 4.51 14.92 22.83
CA LEU A 553 3.98 13.63 22.45
C LEU A 553 5.12 12.70 22.07
N THR A 554 5.08 11.47 22.59
CA THR A 554 5.97 10.38 22.17
C THR A 554 5.15 9.14 21.92
N GLY A 555 5.48 8.35 20.91
CA GLY A 555 4.74 7.13 20.63
C GLY A 555 5.44 6.16 19.69
N ARG A 556 4.80 5.03 19.46
CA ARG A 556 5.25 3.95 18.59
C ARG A 556 4.08 3.44 17.77
N TRP A 557 4.30 3.29 16.47
CA TRP A 557 3.41 2.62 15.53
C TRP A 557 4.04 1.31 15.08
N ASP A 558 3.30 0.21 15.22
CA ASP A 558 3.74 -1.15 14.86
C ASP A 558 2.97 -1.76 13.69
N GLY A 559 2.35 -0.92 12.85
CA GLY A 559 1.60 -1.35 11.67
C GLY A 559 0.15 -1.69 11.99
N ARG A 560 -0.20 -1.86 13.27
CA ARG A 560 -1.55 -2.18 13.72
C ARG A 560 -2.07 -1.23 14.79
N ARG A 561 -1.19 -0.79 15.70
CA ARG A 561 -1.55 0.00 16.87
C ARG A 561 -0.56 1.14 17.08
N LEU A 562 -1.11 2.31 17.40
CA LEU A 562 -0.39 3.45 17.91
C LEU A 562 -0.45 3.42 19.44
N ARG A 563 0.69 3.48 20.13
CA ARG A 563 0.78 3.64 21.59
C ARG A 563 1.69 4.80 21.92
N GLY A 564 1.37 5.58 22.93
CA GLY A 564 2.20 6.72 23.28
C GLY A 564 1.85 7.39 24.60
N GLN A 565 2.55 8.48 24.87
CA GLN A 565 2.40 9.32 26.04
C GLN A 565 2.34 10.78 25.61
N ALA A 566 1.59 11.56 26.37
CA ALA A 566 1.42 13.00 26.24
C ALA A 566 1.79 13.65 27.57
N TRP A 567 2.69 14.63 27.52
CA TRP A 567 3.14 15.38 28.68
C TRP A 567 2.80 16.86 28.51
N TRP A 568 2.05 17.38 29.48
CA TRP A 568 1.63 18.76 29.54
C TRP A 568 2.31 19.44 30.73
N ARG A 569 3.27 20.33 30.43
CA ARG A 569 3.97 21.10 31.48
C ARG A 569 3.02 22.09 32.15
N SER A 570 3.40 22.51 33.35
CA SER A 570 2.63 23.49 34.14
C SER A 570 2.44 24.81 33.39
N GLN A 571 1.18 25.21 33.15
CA GLN A 571 0.79 26.45 32.49
C GLN A 571 -0.26 27.24 33.29
N PRO A 572 -0.34 28.56 33.13
CA PRO A 572 -1.39 29.38 33.75
C PRO A 572 -2.78 28.92 33.34
N MET A 573 -3.74 28.90 34.28
CA MET A 573 -5.08 28.40 34.03
C MET A 573 -5.87 29.24 33.01
N GLN A 574 -5.56 30.53 32.85
CA GLN A 574 -6.32 31.40 31.94
C GLN A 574 -6.23 30.95 30.46
N VAL A 575 -5.12 30.30 30.06
CA VAL A 575 -4.97 29.84 28.67
C VAL A 575 -5.99 28.75 28.30
N PHE A 576 -6.57 28.08 29.29
CA PHE A 576 -7.57 27.02 29.11
C PHE A 576 -9.00 27.54 29.06
N GLN A 577 -9.23 28.85 29.14
CA GLN A 577 -10.55 29.48 29.04
C GLN A 577 -11.38 28.99 27.83
N PRO A 578 -10.80 28.79 26.62
CA PRO A 578 -11.56 28.30 25.47
C PRO A 578 -12.14 26.89 25.66
N LEU A 579 -11.56 26.06 26.54
CA LEU A 579 -12.03 24.70 26.81
C LEU A 579 -13.30 24.67 27.67
N LEU A 580 -13.66 25.78 28.32
CA LEU A 580 -14.91 25.91 29.07
C LEU A 580 -16.05 26.33 28.14
N ALA A 581 -17.23 25.75 28.31
CA ALA A 581 -18.41 26.15 27.56
C ALA A 581 -18.84 27.57 27.97
N PRO A 582 -19.06 28.50 27.02
CA PRO A 582 -19.48 29.87 27.35
C PRO A 582 -20.78 29.94 28.15
N SER A 583 -21.68 28.96 27.96
CA SER A 583 -22.95 28.84 28.68
C SER A 583 -22.79 28.66 30.19
N LEU A 584 -21.64 28.16 30.64
CA LEU A 584 -21.31 28.00 32.07
C LEU A 584 -21.10 29.37 32.74
N GLY A 585 -20.76 30.41 31.98
CA GLY A 585 -20.46 31.75 32.51
C GLY A 585 -19.31 31.76 33.51
N MET A 586 -18.32 30.88 33.30
CA MET A 586 -17.12 30.80 34.12
C MET A 586 -15.95 31.52 33.46
N GLN A 587 -15.25 32.38 34.21
CA GLN A 587 -14.05 33.09 33.76
C GLN A 587 -12.84 32.78 34.65
N LEU A 588 -11.87 32.04 34.12
CA LEU A 588 -10.61 31.68 34.79
C LEU A 588 -9.70 32.92 34.89
N TYR A 589 -9.17 33.20 36.07
CA TYR A 589 -8.31 34.38 36.27
C TYR A 589 -7.06 34.13 37.10
N ALA A 590 -6.92 33.00 37.79
CA ALA A 590 -5.67 32.57 38.43
C ALA A 590 -5.55 31.04 38.49
N GLY A 591 -4.36 30.56 38.85
CA GLY A 591 -4.05 29.14 39.04
C GLY A 591 -3.17 28.53 37.96
N ARG A 592 -2.81 27.26 38.14
CA ARG A 592 -1.93 26.51 37.23
C ARG A 592 -2.51 25.14 36.90
N PHE A 593 -2.22 24.66 35.71
CA PHE A 593 -2.64 23.33 35.22
C PHE A 593 -1.45 22.57 34.68
N HIS A 594 -1.38 21.27 34.98
CA HIS A 594 -0.49 20.33 34.30
C HIS A 594 -1.15 18.96 34.18
N ALA A 595 -0.67 18.14 33.25
CA ALA A 595 -1.24 16.82 33.02
C ALA A 595 -0.25 15.86 32.36
N GLN A 596 -0.49 14.58 32.57
CA GLN A 596 0.17 13.48 31.87
C GLN A 596 -0.87 12.47 31.42
N ALA A 597 -0.69 11.90 30.24
CA ALA A 597 -1.58 10.87 29.71
C ALA A 597 -0.82 9.83 28.91
N ALA A 598 -1.23 8.58 28.99
CA ALA A 598 -0.91 7.53 28.04
C ALA A 598 -2.10 7.32 27.09
N PHE A 599 -1.83 6.99 25.83
CA PHE A 599 -2.86 6.74 24.83
C PHE A 599 -2.57 5.51 23.95
N SER A 600 -3.63 4.92 23.43
CA SER A 600 -3.59 3.81 22.48
C SER A 600 -4.69 3.97 21.44
N ALA A 601 -4.36 3.74 20.16
CA ALA A 601 -5.32 3.75 19.07
C ALA A 601 -5.07 2.57 18.11
N ALA A 602 -6.13 1.83 17.77
CA ALA A 602 -6.10 0.76 16.78
C ALA A 602 -7.46 0.60 16.08
N ARG A 603 -7.46 -0.02 14.89
CA ARG A 603 -8.70 -0.38 14.19
C ARG A 603 -9.52 -1.33 15.06
N GLY A 604 -10.82 -1.05 15.21
CA GLY A 604 -11.74 -1.82 16.07
C GLY A 604 -11.75 -1.38 17.54
N GLN A 605 -10.58 -1.02 18.10
CA GLN A 605 -10.45 -0.55 19.49
C GLN A 605 -10.87 0.92 19.68
N GLY A 606 -10.71 1.75 18.65
CA GLY A 606 -10.89 3.20 18.78
C GLY A 606 -9.73 3.87 19.53
N PHE A 607 -9.97 5.08 20.04
CA PHE A 607 -8.99 5.85 20.82
C PHE A 607 -9.24 5.68 22.32
N ILE A 608 -8.21 5.26 23.04
CA ILE A 608 -8.20 5.13 24.50
C ILE A 608 -7.12 6.06 25.04
N ALA A 609 -7.42 6.77 26.12
CA ALA A 609 -6.43 7.53 26.86
C ALA A 609 -6.63 7.37 28.36
N GLY A 610 -5.59 7.56 29.16
CA GLY A 610 -5.72 7.57 30.62
C GLY A 610 -4.50 8.21 31.26
N GLY A 611 -4.68 8.81 32.43
CA GLY A 611 -3.63 9.58 33.04
C GLY A 611 -4.10 10.36 34.23
N HIS A 612 -3.40 11.46 34.48
CA HIS A 612 -3.58 12.31 35.64
C HIS A 612 -3.53 13.77 35.21
N LEU A 613 -4.51 14.55 35.62
CA LEU A 613 -4.52 16.00 35.46
C LEU A 613 -4.62 16.67 36.82
N GLN A 614 -3.91 17.77 36.99
CA GLN A 614 -3.88 18.52 38.23
C GLN A 614 -4.04 20.01 37.93
N ALA A 615 -5.00 20.62 38.62
CA ALA A 615 -5.20 22.06 38.66
C ALA A 615 -4.94 22.55 40.09
N GLN A 616 -4.18 23.62 40.23
CA GLN A 616 -3.74 24.14 41.53
C GLN A 616 -4.06 25.62 41.67
N ARG A 617 -4.59 26.00 42.82
CA ARG A 617 -4.96 27.37 43.22
C ARG A 617 -5.75 28.09 42.15
N VAL A 618 -6.70 27.39 41.54
CA VAL A 618 -7.55 27.94 40.49
C VAL A 618 -8.49 28.95 41.10
N ALA A 619 -8.55 30.12 40.49
CA ALA A 619 -9.55 31.12 40.82
C ALA A 619 -10.36 31.47 39.59
N LEU A 620 -11.69 31.48 39.73
CA LEU A 620 -12.62 31.73 38.64
C LEU A 620 -13.81 32.56 39.10
N TRP A 621 -14.30 33.41 38.20
CA TRP A 621 -15.58 34.08 38.34
C TRP A 621 -16.68 33.16 37.84
N LEU A 622 -17.79 33.10 38.56
CA LEU A 622 -19.03 32.46 38.14
C LEU A 622 -19.96 33.53 37.57
N LYS A 623 -21.13 33.13 37.02
CA LYS A 623 -22.20 34.10 36.69
C LYS A 623 -22.60 34.93 37.91
N GLU A 624 -22.63 34.27 39.05
CA GLU A 624 -22.97 34.83 40.35
C GLU A 624 -21.91 34.33 41.34
N GLY A 625 -21.01 35.22 41.75
CA GLY A 625 -19.95 34.92 42.70
C GLY A 625 -18.59 34.57 42.11
N ARG A 626 -17.70 34.06 42.97
CA ARG A 626 -16.34 33.63 42.62
C ARG A 626 -15.90 32.43 43.43
N VAL A 627 -14.97 31.69 42.87
CA VAL A 627 -14.26 30.57 43.48
C VAL A 627 -12.80 30.96 43.60
N ASP A 628 -12.23 30.79 44.79
CA ASP A 628 -10.84 31.07 45.10
C ASP A 628 -10.17 29.80 45.66
N GLY A 629 -8.93 29.53 45.24
CA GLY A 629 -8.12 28.44 45.79
C GLY A 629 -8.64 27.03 45.47
N LEU A 630 -9.14 26.80 44.24
CA LEU A 630 -9.57 25.48 43.81
C LEU A 630 -8.38 24.60 43.42
N ASP A 631 -8.24 23.47 44.10
CA ASP A 631 -7.34 22.39 43.78
C ASP A 631 -8.14 21.18 43.28
N LEU A 632 -7.79 20.68 42.09
CA LEU A 632 -8.40 19.50 41.47
C LEU A 632 -7.31 18.50 41.10
N THR A 633 -7.46 17.29 41.58
CA THR A 633 -6.60 16.15 41.24
C THR A 633 -7.46 15.07 40.61
N LEU A 634 -7.31 14.84 39.30
CA LEU A 634 -8.20 13.97 38.54
C LEU A 634 -7.43 12.88 37.78
N PRO A 635 -7.28 11.69 38.39
CA PRO A 635 -6.94 10.49 37.64
C PRO A 635 -8.12 10.06 36.78
N TYR A 636 -7.88 9.75 35.50
CA TYR A 636 -8.94 9.45 34.55
C TYR A 636 -8.58 8.35 33.55
N ARG A 637 -9.61 7.76 32.95
CA ARG A 637 -9.52 6.90 31.77
C ARG A 637 -10.64 7.24 30.79
N LEU A 638 -10.30 7.49 29.54
CA LEU A 638 -11.21 7.68 28.41
C LEU A 638 -11.28 6.38 27.60
N HIS A 639 -12.46 5.78 27.54
CA HIS A 639 -12.74 4.58 26.74
C HIS A 639 -14.14 4.69 26.13
N ASP A 640 -14.33 4.27 24.88
CA ASP A 640 -15.65 4.31 24.20
C ASP A 640 -16.37 5.66 24.31
N LYS A 641 -15.62 6.76 24.22
CA LYS A 641 -16.13 8.14 24.32
C LYS A 641 -16.72 8.49 25.70
N ARG A 642 -16.42 7.72 26.75
CA ARG A 642 -16.83 7.97 28.13
C ARG A 642 -15.61 8.14 29.04
N TRP A 643 -15.69 9.10 29.95
CA TRP A 643 -14.68 9.31 30.97
C TRP A 643 -15.00 8.45 32.18
N GLN A 644 -14.01 7.73 32.67
CA GLN A 644 -13.99 7.09 33.98
C GLN A 644 -13.11 7.96 34.87
N LEU A 645 -13.71 8.54 35.90
CA LEU A 645 -13.07 9.39 36.89
C LEU A 645 -12.70 8.51 38.10
N GLY A 646 -11.45 8.62 38.54
CA GLY A 646 -10.95 7.88 39.68
C GLY A 646 -10.78 6.36 39.51
N PRO A 647 -10.16 5.87 38.41
CA PRO A 647 -10.00 4.43 38.17
C PRO A 647 -9.06 3.72 39.17
N HIS A 648 -8.16 4.46 39.82
CA HIS A 648 -7.17 3.93 40.77
C HIS A 648 -7.18 4.65 42.14
N GLY A 649 -8.21 5.46 42.39
CA GLY A 649 -8.37 6.32 43.57
C GLY A 649 -9.31 7.48 43.23
N PRO A 650 -10.04 8.06 44.20
CA PRO A 650 -11.01 9.12 43.91
C PRO A 650 -10.33 10.36 43.32
N ALA A 651 -11.05 11.08 42.46
CA ALA A 651 -10.64 12.41 42.04
C ALA A 651 -11.02 13.40 43.15
N THR A 652 -10.07 14.21 43.60
CA THR A 652 -10.27 15.11 44.75
C THR A 652 -10.47 16.54 44.27
N LEU A 653 -11.47 17.21 44.86
CA LEU A 653 -11.73 18.64 44.70
C LEU A 653 -11.68 19.31 46.06
N ARG A 654 -10.85 20.33 46.17
CA ARG A 654 -10.72 21.15 47.37
C ARG A 654 -10.86 22.60 46.94
N ILE A 655 -11.66 23.39 47.64
CA ILE A 655 -11.87 24.81 47.34
C ILE A 655 -11.71 25.58 48.64
N ASP A 656 -10.80 26.55 48.66
CA ASP A 656 -10.57 27.38 49.83
C ASP A 656 -11.81 28.23 50.16
N ARG A 657 -12.39 28.87 49.14
CA ARG A 657 -13.54 29.76 49.30
C ARG A 657 -14.42 29.81 48.05
N LEU A 658 -15.73 29.71 48.24
CA LEU A 658 -16.76 29.98 47.23
C LEU A 658 -17.64 31.10 47.78
N VAL A 659 -17.52 32.28 47.19
CA VAL A 659 -18.36 33.43 47.52
C VAL A 659 -19.46 33.51 46.50
N ASN A 660 -20.70 33.24 46.91
CA ASN A 660 -21.90 33.57 46.14
C ASN A 660 -22.83 34.40 47.05
N GLN A 661 -24.13 34.10 47.10
CA GLN A 661 -25.04 34.62 48.13
C GLN A 661 -24.52 34.35 49.55
N PHE A 662 -23.83 33.23 49.71
CA PHE A 662 -23.27 32.76 50.97
C PHE A 662 -21.77 32.51 50.79
N ASP A 663 -21.02 32.71 51.87
CA ASP A 663 -19.58 32.49 51.89
C ASP A 663 -19.28 31.07 52.40
N LEU A 664 -19.05 30.13 51.47
CA LEU A 664 -18.66 28.77 51.79
C LEU A 664 -17.15 28.67 51.81
N GLN A 665 -16.60 28.06 52.86
CA GLN A 665 -15.16 27.91 53.05
C GLN A 665 -14.76 26.44 53.16
N GLN A 666 -13.52 26.12 52.80
CA GLN A 666 -12.92 24.78 52.97
C GLN A 666 -13.78 23.65 52.39
N ILE A 667 -14.27 23.83 51.16
CA ILE A 667 -15.12 22.83 50.51
C ILE A 667 -14.27 21.63 50.12
N ARG A 668 -14.76 20.43 50.43
CA ARG A 668 -14.15 19.15 50.05
C ARG A 668 -15.20 18.31 49.34
N ALA A 669 -14.79 17.60 48.29
CA ALA A 669 -15.59 16.61 47.59
C ALA A 669 -14.71 15.65 46.81
N ASP A 670 -15.09 14.37 46.81
CA ASP A 670 -14.36 13.30 46.12
C ASP A 670 -15.27 12.63 45.08
N PHE A 671 -14.77 12.47 43.85
CA PHE A 671 -15.53 11.95 42.71
C PHE A 671 -15.00 10.59 42.25
N GLN A 672 -15.90 9.66 41.98
CA GLN A 672 -15.56 8.37 41.39
C GLN A 672 -16.69 7.84 40.52
N GLY A 673 -16.37 7.30 39.34
CA GLY A 673 -17.37 6.71 38.45
C GLY A 673 -17.22 7.21 37.02
N TYR A 674 -18.32 7.49 36.34
CA TYR A 674 -18.30 7.80 34.91
C TYR A 674 -18.98 9.11 34.52
N TYR A 675 -18.46 9.77 33.48
CA TYR A 675 -19.04 10.95 32.87
C TYR A 675 -19.09 10.84 31.33
N PRO A 676 -20.23 11.09 30.68
CA PRO A 676 -21.56 11.29 31.28
C PRO A 676 -22.02 10.06 32.09
N TYR A 677 -22.77 10.28 33.17
CA TYR A 677 -23.29 9.20 34.01
C TYR A 677 -24.59 8.62 33.44
N SER A 678 -24.89 7.38 33.81
CA SER A 678 -26.13 6.66 33.48
C SER A 678 -26.33 5.53 34.49
N GLU A 679 -27.47 4.84 34.49
CA GLU A 679 -27.71 3.74 35.45
C GLU A 679 -26.61 2.66 35.43
N ALA A 680 -26.18 2.24 34.25
CA ALA A 680 -25.10 1.26 34.08
C ALA A 680 -23.70 1.81 34.39
N TYR A 681 -23.55 3.14 34.44
CA TYR A 681 -22.26 3.83 34.60
C TYR A 681 -22.45 5.02 35.54
N PRO A 682 -22.63 4.79 36.84
CA PRO A 682 -22.95 5.84 37.78
C PRO A 682 -21.75 6.73 38.07
N LEU A 683 -22.03 7.94 38.54
CA LEU A 683 -21.05 8.85 39.14
C LEU A 683 -21.36 9.00 40.63
N THR A 684 -20.37 8.89 41.49
CA THR A 684 -20.51 9.03 42.93
C THR A 684 -19.68 10.19 43.41
N VAL A 685 -20.28 11.04 44.24
CA VAL A 685 -19.62 12.10 45.00
C VAL A 685 -19.63 11.68 46.47
N ARG A 686 -18.48 11.74 47.15
CA ARG A 686 -18.30 11.34 48.55
C ARG A 686 -17.56 12.40 49.33
N GLU A 687 -17.60 12.26 50.65
CA GLU A 687 -16.83 13.11 51.58
C GLU A 687 -17.05 14.60 51.30
N VAL A 688 -18.32 14.97 51.12
CA VAL A 688 -18.66 16.36 50.84
C VAL A 688 -18.81 17.11 52.13
N SER A 689 -17.98 18.13 52.34
CA SER A 689 -18.01 19.01 53.51
C SER A 689 -17.74 20.46 53.11
N ALA A 690 -18.31 21.42 53.83
CA ALA A 690 -18.02 22.84 53.70
C ALA A 690 -18.32 23.58 55.01
N ARG A 691 -17.56 24.64 55.31
CA ARG A 691 -17.89 25.55 56.41
C ARG A 691 -18.83 26.63 55.93
N LEU A 692 -19.89 26.89 56.70
CA LEU A 692 -20.87 27.92 56.43
C LEU A 692 -21.47 28.43 57.76
N PHE A 693 -21.61 29.75 57.89
CA PHE A 693 -22.22 30.42 59.06
C PHE A 693 -21.66 29.95 60.41
N GLY A 694 -20.35 29.98 60.58
CA GLY A 694 -19.68 29.52 61.80
C GLY A 694 -19.72 28.01 62.10
N GLY A 695 -20.42 27.21 61.29
CA GLY A 695 -20.59 25.76 61.42
C GLY A 695 -20.15 24.96 60.18
N GLU A 696 -20.61 23.72 60.08
CA GLU A 696 -20.28 22.77 59.02
C GLU A 696 -21.53 22.18 58.33
N LEU A 697 -21.44 22.07 57.00
CA LEU A 697 -22.37 21.36 56.13
C LEU A 697 -21.67 20.10 55.60
N ALA A 698 -22.29 18.93 55.73
CA ALA A 698 -21.68 17.70 55.20
C ALA A 698 -22.70 16.65 54.75
N PHE A 699 -22.33 15.83 53.76
CA PHE A 699 -23.02 14.59 53.44
C PHE A 699 -22.05 13.49 53.00
N SER A 700 -22.40 12.24 53.31
CA SER A 700 -21.50 11.10 53.10
C SER A 700 -21.38 10.71 51.62
N GLN A 701 -22.50 10.62 50.90
CA GLN A 701 -22.51 10.15 49.52
C GLN A 701 -23.71 10.67 48.72
N LEU A 702 -23.45 11.02 47.46
CA LEU A 702 -24.43 11.26 46.41
C LEU A 702 -24.09 10.37 45.20
N ARG A 703 -25.00 9.50 44.79
CA ARG A 703 -24.88 8.70 43.56
C ARG A 703 -25.77 9.30 42.47
N LEU A 704 -25.25 9.40 41.25
CA LEU A 704 -25.92 9.90 40.06
C LEU A 704 -26.01 8.77 39.00
N PRO A 705 -27.19 8.51 38.39
CA PRO A 705 -28.49 9.13 38.70
C PRO A 705 -28.93 8.85 40.15
N GLN A 706 -29.65 9.83 40.73
CA GLN A 706 -30.06 9.80 42.13
C GLN A 706 -31.35 8.99 42.28
N HIS A 707 -31.33 7.98 43.16
CA HIS A 707 -32.50 7.15 43.50
C HIS A 707 -33.09 7.47 44.88
N GLN A 708 -32.27 8.01 45.78
CA GLN A 708 -32.65 8.32 47.15
C GLN A 708 -32.10 9.69 47.53
N ALA A 709 -32.77 10.35 48.48
CA ALA A 709 -32.33 11.64 48.98
C ALA A 709 -30.91 11.55 49.56
N THR A 710 -30.07 12.53 49.26
CA THR A 710 -28.80 12.69 49.96
C THR A 710 -29.04 13.62 51.15
N VAL A 711 -28.85 13.10 52.36
CA VAL A 711 -29.09 13.89 53.58
C VAL A 711 -27.91 14.83 53.84
N LEU A 712 -28.12 16.12 53.63
CA LEU A 712 -27.20 17.18 54.03
C LEU A 712 -27.36 17.44 55.53
N ARG A 713 -26.32 17.15 56.30
CA ARG A 713 -26.26 17.43 57.73
C ARG A 713 -25.68 18.81 57.97
N LEU A 714 -26.28 19.52 58.91
CA LEU A 714 -25.85 20.82 59.38
C LEU A 714 -25.41 20.65 60.83
N HIS A 715 -24.20 21.08 61.13
CA HIS A 715 -23.64 21.03 62.45
C HIS A 715 -23.23 22.43 62.89
N ASP A 716 -23.73 22.83 64.06
CA ASP A 716 -23.29 24.02 64.79
C ASP A 716 -23.39 25.35 63.98
N ILE A 717 -24.49 25.50 63.23
CA ILE A 717 -24.77 26.68 62.41
C ILE A 717 -25.18 27.86 63.28
N GLU A 718 -24.46 28.98 63.16
CA GLU A 718 -24.73 30.20 63.92
C GLU A 718 -25.86 31.02 63.29
N LEU A 719 -26.99 31.12 64.00
CA LEU A 719 -28.18 31.80 63.51
C LEU A 719 -27.97 33.30 63.29
N SER A 720 -27.11 33.96 64.07
CA SER A 720 -26.86 35.40 63.89
C SER A 720 -26.19 35.69 62.55
N GLU A 721 -25.29 34.82 62.09
CA GLU A 721 -24.67 34.96 60.76
C GLU A 721 -25.70 34.72 59.64
N LEU A 722 -26.56 33.70 59.79
CA LEU A 722 -27.63 33.41 58.83
C LEU A 722 -28.63 34.57 58.69
N ILE A 723 -29.17 35.07 59.81
CA ILE A 723 -30.16 36.17 59.80
C ILE A 723 -29.54 37.46 59.22
N THR A 724 -28.27 37.72 59.54
CA THR A 724 -27.53 38.85 58.95
C THR A 724 -27.37 38.68 57.44
N ALA A 725 -27.00 37.49 56.95
CA ALA A 725 -26.86 37.21 55.53
C ALA A 725 -28.18 37.33 54.74
N LEU A 726 -29.31 37.03 55.39
CA LEU A 726 -30.66 37.20 54.82
C LEU A 726 -31.15 38.66 54.83
N LYS A 727 -30.39 39.60 55.43
CA LYS A 727 -30.75 41.03 55.56
C LYS A 727 -32.11 41.27 56.23
N VAL A 728 -32.50 40.38 57.15
CA VAL A 728 -33.73 40.49 57.94
C VAL A 728 -33.57 41.60 58.98
N LYS A 729 -34.56 42.50 59.08
CA LYS A 729 -34.53 43.63 60.02
C LYS A 729 -35.56 43.51 61.15
N GLN A 730 -36.57 42.67 60.97
CA GLN A 730 -37.74 42.58 61.85
C GLN A 730 -37.43 41.86 63.18
N PHE A 731 -36.39 41.03 63.21
CA PHE A 731 -35.95 40.29 64.39
C PHE A 731 -34.47 39.91 64.29
N ALA A 732 -33.88 39.60 65.45
CA ALA A 732 -32.56 39.02 65.59
C ALA A 732 -32.68 37.64 66.27
N LEU A 733 -31.92 36.67 65.77
CA LEU A 733 -31.71 35.37 66.39
C LEU A 733 -30.21 35.18 66.62
N SER A 734 -29.83 34.63 67.77
CA SER A 734 -28.44 34.25 68.07
C SER A 734 -28.41 32.94 68.85
N GLY A 735 -27.45 32.08 68.52
CA GLY A 735 -27.35 30.72 69.03
C GLY A 735 -27.20 29.72 67.89
N ARG A 736 -26.84 28.48 68.26
CA ARG A 736 -26.43 27.45 67.31
C ARG A 736 -27.48 26.38 67.08
N VAL A 737 -27.58 25.94 65.83
CA VAL A 737 -28.52 24.90 65.40
C VAL A 737 -27.84 23.79 64.63
N GLU A 738 -28.44 22.62 64.72
CA GLU A 738 -28.13 21.45 63.89
C GLU A 738 -29.36 21.08 63.07
N GLY A 739 -29.14 20.28 62.03
CA GLY A 739 -30.25 19.78 61.24
C GLY A 739 -29.87 18.76 60.19
N ALA A 740 -30.90 18.22 59.54
CA ALA A 740 -30.74 17.31 58.43
C ALA A 740 -31.73 17.68 57.31
N LEU A 741 -31.21 17.83 56.10
CA LEU A 741 -31.96 18.23 54.91
C LEU A 741 -31.83 17.13 53.85
N PRO A 742 -32.85 16.27 53.67
CA PRO A 742 -32.88 15.29 52.59
C PRO A 742 -32.98 15.99 51.23
N LEU A 743 -31.87 16.02 50.48
CA LEU A 743 -31.76 16.72 49.20
C LEU A 743 -32.13 15.81 48.02
N TYR A 744 -32.96 16.33 47.13
CA TYR A 744 -33.30 15.75 45.83
C TYR A 744 -32.89 16.70 44.70
N LEU A 745 -31.99 16.26 43.83
CA LEU A 745 -31.48 17.08 42.73
C LEU A 745 -32.37 17.02 41.47
N HIS A 746 -33.05 15.90 41.25
CA HIS A 746 -33.83 15.64 40.03
C HIS A 746 -35.22 15.05 40.36
N ASN A 747 -35.86 15.52 41.43
CA ASN A 747 -37.22 15.11 41.79
C ASN A 747 -38.25 16.12 41.22
N PRO A 748 -39.40 15.65 40.68
CA PRO A 748 -40.39 16.51 40.04
C PRO A 748 -41.23 17.36 41.01
N GLN A 749 -41.10 17.17 42.32
CA GLN A 749 -41.90 17.86 43.34
C GLN A 749 -41.03 18.58 44.37
N TRP A 750 -39.98 17.92 44.88
CA TRP A 750 -39.24 18.37 46.06
C TRP A 750 -37.76 18.62 45.76
N ILE A 751 -37.19 19.67 46.36
CA ILE A 751 -35.73 19.85 46.53
C ILE A 751 -35.34 19.35 47.91
N ILE A 752 -36.15 19.67 48.93
CA ILE A 752 -36.03 19.18 50.30
C ILE A 752 -37.40 18.67 50.73
N HIS A 753 -37.46 17.45 51.24
CA HIS A 753 -38.68 16.92 51.85
C HIS A 753 -38.37 16.41 53.26
N GLN A 754 -39.18 16.82 54.23
CA GLN A 754 -39.05 16.44 55.64
C GLN A 754 -37.69 16.83 56.25
N GLY A 755 -37.17 18.00 55.88
CA GLY A 755 -35.99 18.57 56.52
C GLY A 755 -36.30 19.02 57.94
N TRP A 756 -35.31 19.05 58.82
CA TRP A 756 -35.49 19.56 60.18
C TRP A 756 -34.27 20.32 60.71
N PHE A 757 -34.52 21.23 61.65
CA PHE A 757 -33.51 21.89 62.48
C PHE A 757 -33.90 21.84 63.96
N ALA A 758 -32.91 21.82 64.84
CA ALA A 758 -33.08 21.97 66.28
C ALA A 758 -31.89 22.70 66.88
N ASN A 759 -32.09 23.32 68.03
CA ASN A 759 -31.00 23.95 68.76
C ASN A 759 -30.28 22.93 69.65
N THR A 760 -28.97 23.06 69.73
CA THR A 760 -28.13 22.32 70.68
C THR A 760 -27.88 23.12 71.96
N GLN A 761 -27.90 24.45 71.85
CA GLN A 761 -27.75 25.39 72.95
C GLN A 761 -28.93 26.38 72.99
N PRO A 762 -29.22 27.04 74.12
CA PRO A 762 -30.27 28.05 74.18
C PRO A 762 -30.06 29.14 73.11
N ILE A 763 -31.13 29.51 72.40
CA ILE A 763 -31.13 30.57 71.38
C ILE A 763 -31.79 31.81 71.97
N THR A 764 -31.29 32.99 71.65
CA THR A 764 -31.96 34.25 71.98
C THR A 764 -32.71 34.77 70.75
N LEU A 765 -34.01 35.03 70.89
CA LEU A 765 -34.84 35.75 69.93
C LEU A 765 -35.11 37.16 70.46
N ARG A 766 -34.90 38.16 69.62
CA ARG A 766 -35.24 39.55 69.91
C ARG A 766 -36.02 40.15 68.75
N LEU A 767 -37.19 40.71 69.01
CA LEU A 767 -37.94 41.45 67.99
C LEU A 767 -37.40 42.88 67.88
N ASP A 768 -37.44 43.42 66.68
CA ASP A 768 -37.08 44.82 66.45
C ASP A 768 -38.09 45.77 67.11
N LYS A 769 -37.57 46.86 67.69
CA LYS A 769 -38.37 47.78 68.50
C LYS A 769 -39.43 48.48 67.65
N ASP A 770 -39.06 48.98 66.48
CA ASP A 770 -39.96 49.74 65.59
C ASP A 770 -41.04 48.82 65.02
N THR A 771 -40.70 47.55 64.77
CA THR A 771 -41.64 46.53 64.33
C THR A 771 -42.69 46.21 65.41
N VAL A 772 -42.27 46.09 66.67
CA VAL A 772 -43.19 45.84 67.80
C VAL A 772 -44.07 47.07 68.06
N ASP A 773 -43.49 48.27 68.05
CA ASP A 773 -44.18 49.52 68.35
C ASP A 773 -45.24 49.85 67.27
N ALA A 774 -44.97 49.54 65.99
CA ALA A 774 -45.91 49.74 64.87
C ALA A 774 -47.13 48.80 64.89
N VAL A 775 -47.00 47.59 65.46
CA VAL A 775 -48.15 46.67 65.59
C VAL A 775 -48.92 46.95 66.88
N ALA A 776 -48.22 47.32 67.95
CA ALA A 776 -48.83 47.70 69.22
C ALA A 776 -49.73 48.94 69.08
N SER A 777 -49.41 49.88 68.19
CA SER A 777 -50.24 51.08 67.93
C SER A 777 -51.57 50.77 67.23
N ASN A 778 -51.68 49.67 66.49
CA ASN A 778 -52.88 49.31 65.70
C ASN A 778 -53.77 48.23 66.37
N ASN A 779 -53.28 47.52 67.39
CA ASN A 779 -54.06 46.50 68.11
C ASN A 779 -53.53 46.28 69.54
N LEU A 780 -54.29 46.72 70.56
CA LEU A 780 -53.95 46.59 71.98
C LEU A 780 -53.72 45.13 72.43
N ALA A 781 -54.51 44.17 71.93
CA ALA A 781 -54.35 42.75 72.27
C ALA A 781 -53.13 42.12 71.56
N GLY A 782 -52.85 42.55 70.33
CA GLY A 782 -51.65 42.16 69.58
C GLY A 782 -50.37 42.73 70.19
N GLY A 783 -50.41 43.97 70.68
CA GLY A 783 -49.29 44.65 71.35
C GLY A 783 -48.83 43.92 72.61
N ALA A 784 -49.77 43.46 73.47
CA ALA A 784 -49.43 42.72 74.68
C ALA A 784 -48.78 41.33 74.38
N ALA A 785 -49.23 40.65 73.33
CA ALA A 785 -48.66 39.38 72.90
C ALA A 785 -47.26 39.54 72.27
N LEU A 786 -47.03 40.62 71.51
CA LEU A 786 -45.73 40.93 70.91
C LEU A 786 -44.72 41.45 71.92
N ASP A 787 -45.16 42.14 72.98
CA ASP A 787 -44.30 42.52 74.11
C ASP A 787 -43.73 41.27 74.82
N TRP A 788 -44.48 40.16 74.86
CA TRP A 788 -43.97 38.89 75.37
C TRP A 788 -42.94 38.23 74.45
N LEU A 789 -42.89 38.61 73.17
CA LEU A 789 -41.94 38.09 72.19
C LEU A 789 -40.75 39.03 71.97
N ARG A 790 -40.76 40.24 72.56
CA ARG A 790 -39.71 41.26 72.41
C ARG A 790 -38.31 40.72 72.75
N TYR A 791 -38.21 39.90 73.79
CA TYR A 791 -37.01 39.14 74.15
C TYR A 791 -37.41 37.76 74.65
N MET A 792 -36.86 36.70 74.07
CA MET A 792 -37.14 35.33 74.48
C MET A 792 -35.86 34.50 74.46
N GLU A 793 -35.57 33.84 75.58
CA GLU A 793 -34.53 32.81 75.67
C GLU A 793 -35.16 31.45 75.40
N VAL A 794 -34.86 30.87 74.25
CA VAL A 794 -35.43 29.62 73.74
C VAL A 794 -34.54 28.46 74.17
N GLY A 795 -35.00 27.69 75.15
CA GLY A 795 -34.30 26.49 75.60
C GLY A 795 -34.43 25.32 74.62
N ARG A 796 -35.57 25.21 73.93
CA ARG A 796 -35.82 24.16 72.93
C ARG A 796 -36.54 24.71 71.71
N SER A 797 -36.01 24.42 70.54
CA SER A 797 -36.53 24.78 69.23
C SER A 797 -36.52 23.54 68.35
N HIS A 798 -37.60 23.35 67.60
CA HIS A 798 -37.64 22.35 66.55
C HIS A 798 -38.38 22.95 65.35
N ALA A 799 -37.78 22.83 64.18
CA ALA A 799 -38.37 23.28 62.94
C ALA A 799 -38.35 22.16 61.92
N ARG A 800 -39.44 22.03 61.15
CA ARG A 800 -39.52 21.19 59.96
C ARG A 800 -39.67 22.05 58.73
N LEU A 801 -39.05 21.64 57.63
CA LEU A 801 -39.15 22.35 56.37
C LEU A 801 -39.32 21.42 55.17
N ASP A 802 -40.09 21.92 54.23
CA ASP A 802 -40.22 21.37 52.88
C ASP A 802 -39.92 22.47 51.88
N LEU A 803 -39.14 22.15 50.84
CA LEU A 803 -38.82 23.04 49.74
C LEU A 803 -39.20 22.37 48.42
N SER A 804 -40.16 22.94 47.70
CA SER A 804 -40.56 22.43 46.39
C SER A 804 -39.56 22.79 45.28
N ASN A 805 -39.64 22.12 44.14
CA ASN A 805 -38.87 22.45 42.95
C ASN A 805 -39.23 23.80 42.30
N LEU A 806 -40.34 24.41 42.71
CA LEU A 806 -40.75 25.77 42.32
C LEU A 806 -40.21 26.85 43.27
N GLY A 807 -39.47 26.45 44.30
CA GLY A 807 -38.91 27.36 45.31
C GLY A 807 -39.88 27.72 46.43
N GLU A 808 -41.03 27.04 46.55
CA GLU A 808 -41.95 27.24 47.67
C GLU A 808 -41.40 26.55 48.92
N LEU A 809 -40.94 27.34 49.89
CA LEU A 809 -40.54 26.90 51.21
C LEU A 809 -41.75 26.93 52.14
N THR A 810 -41.98 25.84 52.86
CA THR A 810 -42.85 25.82 54.05
C THR A 810 -42.02 25.45 55.26
N LEU A 811 -41.95 26.35 56.25
CA LEU A 811 -41.26 26.16 57.52
C LEU A 811 -42.29 26.13 58.64
N ASN A 812 -42.28 25.08 59.46
CA ASN A 812 -43.07 24.95 60.67
C ASN A 812 -42.12 24.83 61.86
N ALA A 813 -42.04 25.86 62.69
CA ALA A 813 -41.16 25.91 63.85
C ALA A 813 -41.96 26.00 65.15
N THR A 814 -41.52 25.29 66.17
CA THR A 814 -42.01 25.40 67.53
C THR A 814 -40.85 25.81 68.43
N LEU A 815 -41.00 26.94 69.12
CA LEU A 815 -40.01 27.54 70.00
C LEU A 815 -40.57 27.52 71.43
N TYR A 816 -39.88 26.84 72.33
CA TYR A 816 -40.17 26.82 73.77
C TYR A 816 -39.11 27.61 74.50
N GLY A 817 -39.54 28.75 75.05
CA GLY A 817 -38.65 29.69 75.70
C GLY A 817 -39.25 30.35 76.92
N VAL A 818 -38.43 31.16 77.57
CA VAL A 818 -38.84 32.00 78.69
C VAL A 818 -38.57 33.46 78.34
N ASN A 819 -39.53 34.31 78.69
CA ASN A 819 -39.32 35.75 78.70
C ASN A 819 -39.14 36.22 80.16
N ARG A 820 -38.15 37.09 80.38
CA ARG A 820 -37.82 37.77 81.63
C ARG A 820 -37.97 39.28 81.45
N VAL A 821 -39.21 39.79 81.51
CA VAL A 821 -39.47 41.24 81.63
C VAL A 821 -39.92 41.54 83.06
N LYS A 822 -39.24 42.48 83.73
CA LYS A 822 -39.59 43.03 85.07
C LYS A 822 -39.92 41.94 86.12
N ASP A 823 -38.94 41.06 86.40
CA ASP A 823 -38.96 40.01 87.45
C ASP A 823 -40.06 38.92 87.37
N ARG A 824 -40.81 38.83 86.26
CA ARG A 824 -41.77 37.74 86.04
C ARG A 824 -41.29 36.79 84.95
N ARG A 825 -41.01 35.53 85.32
CA ARG A 825 -40.65 34.46 84.37
C ARG A 825 -41.92 33.90 83.72
N ARG A 826 -42.06 34.05 82.41
CA ARG A 826 -43.19 33.51 81.63
C ARG A 826 -42.70 32.46 80.65
N VAL A 827 -43.33 31.28 80.67
CA VAL A 827 -43.08 30.22 79.69
C VAL A 827 -43.90 30.51 78.45
N ILE A 828 -43.25 30.49 77.29
CA ILE A 828 -43.86 30.81 76.00
C ILE A 828 -43.62 29.63 75.05
N ALA A 829 -44.70 29.15 74.44
CA ALA A 829 -44.67 28.19 73.34
C ALA A 829 -45.10 28.91 72.07
N LEU A 830 -44.14 29.33 71.25
CA LEU A 830 -44.39 30.02 69.98
C LEU A 830 -44.40 29.00 68.83
N ASN A 831 -45.57 28.83 68.22
CA ASN A 831 -45.72 28.06 66.98
C ASN A 831 -45.69 29.04 65.80
N TYR A 832 -44.67 28.92 64.97
CA TYR A 832 -44.42 29.78 63.82
C TYR A 832 -44.53 28.97 62.54
N ARG A 833 -45.33 29.45 61.59
CA ARG A 833 -45.43 28.89 60.25
C ARG A 833 -45.10 29.97 59.23
N GLN A 834 -44.11 29.69 58.38
CA GLN A 834 -43.73 30.56 57.27
C GLN A 834 -43.94 29.82 55.96
N ARG A 835 -44.47 30.54 54.99
CA ARG A 835 -44.50 30.11 53.61
C ARG A 835 -43.94 31.22 52.75
N GLU A 836 -42.94 30.90 51.95
CA GLU A 836 -42.26 31.89 51.13
C GLU A 836 -41.69 31.27 49.86
N ASN A 837 -41.66 32.02 48.76
CA ASN A 837 -40.92 31.61 47.59
C ASN A 837 -39.46 32.04 47.70
N VAL A 838 -38.59 31.14 48.16
CA VAL A 838 -37.17 31.46 48.41
C VAL A 838 -36.41 31.82 47.14
N PHE A 839 -36.84 31.37 45.96
CA PHE A 839 -36.21 31.76 44.70
C PHE A 839 -36.51 33.23 44.35
N GLN A 840 -37.73 33.70 44.61
CA GLN A 840 -38.06 35.12 44.47
C GLN A 840 -37.33 35.98 45.50
N LEU A 841 -37.29 35.53 46.76
CA LEU A 841 -36.54 36.20 47.81
C LEU A 841 -35.06 36.34 47.43
N TRP A 842 -34.41 35.25 47.01
CA TRP A 842 -33.01 35.29 46.59
C TRP A 842 -32.80 36.20 45.38
N ARG A 843 -33.71 36.20 44.40
CA ARG A 843 -33.63 37.16 43.27
C ARG A 843 -33.67 38.62 43.73
N SER A 844 -34.50 38.93 44.73
CA SER A 844 -34.60 40.27 45.32
C SER A 844 -33.32 40.65 46.09
N LEU A 845 -32.85 39.77 46.97
CA LEU A 845 -31.63 39.98 47.77
C LEU A 845 -30.38 40.14 46.89
N ARG A 846 -30.30 39.38 45.80
CA ARG A 846 -29.18 39.41 44.83
C ARG A 846 -29.13 40.67 43.99
N PHE A 847 -30.23 41.41 43.82
CA PHE A 847 -30.26 42.56 42.91
C PHE A 847 -29.27 43.65 43.31
N GLY A 848 -29.12 43.93 44.61
CA GLY A 848 -28.16 44.91 45.12
C GLY A 848 -26.70 44.44 45.01
N ASP A 849 -26.43 43.18 45.37
CA ASP A 849 -25.07 42.62 45.42
C ASP A 849 -24.51 42.33 44.01
N ASN A 850 -25.38 41.93 43.07
CA ASN A 850 -25.03 41.70 41.67
C ASN A 850 -24.59 43.00 40.96
N LEU A 851 -25.17 44.15 41.31
CA LEU A 851 -24.76 45.45 40.74
C LEU A 851 -23.31 45.79 41.11
N GLN A 852 -22.94 45.58 42.38
CA GLN A 852 -21.58 45.81 42.88
C GLN A 852 -20.56 44.81 42.31
N ALA A 853 -20.87 43.51 42.32
CA ALA A 853 -19.99 42.49 41.76
C ALA A 853 -19.77 42.69 40.24
N TRP A 854 -20.83 43.08 39.53
CA TRP A 854 -20.74 43.42 38.11
C TRP A 854 -19.86 44.66 37.87
N LEU A 855 -20.04 45.73 38.65
CA LEU A 855 -19.19 46.94 38.60
C LEU A 855 -17.71 46.59 38.87
N ALA A 856 -17.42 45.80 39.91
CA ALA A 856 -16.08 45.37 40.25
C ALA A 856 -15.45 44.51 39.13
N SER A 857 -16.21 43.58 38.55
CA SER A 857 -15.76 42.77 37.42
C SER A 857 -15.44 43.61 36.18
N ARG A 858 -16.22 44.67 35.94
CA ARG A 858 -16.04 45.59 34.81
C ARG A 858 -14.86 46.53 35.02
N LEU A 859 -14.65 47.02 36.25
CA LEU A 859 -13.48 47.83 36.64
C LEU A 859 -12.19 47.02 36.52
N ALA A 860 -12.16 45.77 37.00
CA ALA A 860 -11.01 44.87 36.84
C ALA A 860 -10.70 44.52 35.37
N ARG A 861 -11.72 44.50 34.50
CA ARG A 861 -11.55 44.41 33.03
C ARG A 861 -10.96 45.69 32.45
N MET A 862 -11.41 46.88 32.89
CA MET A 862 -10.93 48.17 32.37
C MET A 862 -9.47 48.46 32.76
N THR A 863 -9.04 48.09 33.96
CA THR A 863 -7.62 48.20 34.38
C THR A 863 -6.67 47.27 33.61
N ARG A 864 -7.18 46.19 32.98
CA ARG A 864 -6.36 45.29 32.13
C ARG A 864 -6.17 45.81 30.70
N ASN A 865 -7.17 46.48 30.13
CA ASN A 865 -7.07 47.04 28.77
C ASN A 865 -6.17 48.29 28.67
N GLN A 866 -5.66 48.81 29.81
CA GLN A 866 -4.68 49.91 29.82
C GLN A 866 -3.22 49.42 29.89
N HIS A 867 -2.99 48.10 29.98
CA HIS A 867 -1.64 47.49 30.08
C HIS A 867 -1.37 46.39 29.04
N GLU A 868 -2.25 46.25 28.04
CA GLU A 868 -1.98 45.60 26.75
C GLU A 868 -1.92 46.68 25.67
#